data_AF-A0A2C5YMS6-F1
#
_entry.id   AF-A0A2C5YMS6-F1
#
_cell.length_a   1.000
_cell.length_b   1.000
_cell.length_c   1.000
_cell.angle_alpha   90.00
_cell.angle_beta   90.00
_cell.angle_gamma   90.00
#
_symmetry.space_group_name_H-M   'P 1'
#
loop_
_entity.id
_entity.type
_entity.pdbx_description
1 polymer ?
#
loop_
_entity_poly.entity_id
_entity_poly.type
_entity_poly.pdbx_seq_one_letter_code
_entity_poly.pdbx_strand_id
1 'polypeptide(L)'
;MEEMGGADILDELDDVEEDDFESPRKEWVNVKCLAETLAIYDAQIEETQQNGLAADLDVAADLPEAAVPDTRISLAAQVLYEKLTEVKTWELLAGYLLFDHTTSTKSKSKSSLEGNTAEAAFKKAVAPTSEEESILLDVLSSAIKLSLAQTSEHDRNKRKGHRAEAAEAQQETALELTSVIPKLLNKFGAEPETAAIVLRLEHSLNLDIFQQLRQDSSKYENLLDEISTQFNRHDDKRVLSEATSALLHARQYEELEELIDSKLSLLWENAINALRNFDNTCELSVRGNLAAAPLRELSTTLLKISKLAGISDCLDALEATSRSDESNAPAIELLSNIVHRGKYEPQEDEIDDLEDEVVSFAIKACQFYFMWKTRALTQLLLAGTSIANDELDRLSILRQSYRRHLIETFSSRAAIDQLRLFATGSLCDLHLTFATLRRPIKEFGSSSDSRAASQAPRADKLRVLTQEIEPGLVPELISIFDGAEKQYAKKARKDKTLNEPAEDEDPLADDEDLEDEDEDEGLTKEERHAAELRAEKALCELTAKYVLAISANLVDNRGSQASKLRRRVLRNRAKLGNNFKEVVAYLDDEKLSAKPGKKMMPPRAANHASKAALSEEFIAAEDDAEDDDARGGGADDLSEDNIFEDVEPEEGSREDLRRRELLDEDPIEDGGSDEAERPLNDILDEVIGD
;
A
#
# COMPACT_ATOMS: atom_id res chain seq x y z
N MET A 1 -8.58 6.00 45.80
CA MET A 1 -9.77 6.52 46.50
C MET A 1 -9.43 7.30 47.77
N GLU A 2 -8.73 6.76 48.77
CA GLU A 2 -8.36 7.54 49.98
C GLU A 2 -7.39 8.71 49.69
N GLU A 3 -6.45 8.54 48.77
CA GLU A 3 -5.55 9.64 48.33
C GLU A 3 -6.20 10.67 47.40
N MET A 4 -7.38 10.36 46.85
CA MET A 4 -8.15 11.26 45.97
C MET A 4 -9.14 12.14 46.76
N GLY A 5 -9.18 11.99 48.10
CA GLY A 5 -10.05 12.73 49.02
C GLY A 5 -11.42 12.09 49.32
N GLY A 6 -11.63 10.82 48.94
CA GLY A 6 -12.83 10.04 49.29
C GLY A 6 -13.93 10.03 48.22
N ALA A 7 -15.04 9.32 48.49
CA ALA A 7 -16.17 9.20 47.58
C ALA A 7 -16.92 10.52 47.35
N ASP A 8 -16.86 11.44 48.33
CA ASP A 8 -17.56 12.72 48.29
C ASP A 8 -17.10 13.62 47.12
N ILE A 9 -15.86 13.48 46.63
CA ILE A 9 -15.34 14.23 45.47
C ILE A 9 -15.79 13.62 44.14
N LEU A 10 -16.00 12.30 44.10
CA LEU A 10 -16.55 11.62 42.92
C LEU A 10 -18.02 12.00 42.72
N ASP A 11 -18.76 12.24 43.82
CA ASP A 11 -20.15 12.71 43.77
C ASP A 11 -20.25 14.19 43.33
N GLU A 12 -19.26 15.04 43.63
CA GLU A 12 -19.20 16.44 43.12
C GLU A 12 -18.87 16.53 41.62
N LEU A 13 -18.24 15.49 41.05
CA LEU A 13 -17.92 15.40 39.61
C LEU A 13 -19.10 14.84 38.79
N ASP A 14 -20.18 14.40 39.43
CA ASP A 14 -21.39 13.84 38.79
C ASP A 14 -22.35 14.93 38.27
N ASP A 15 -22.07 16.21 38.56
CA ASP A 15 -22.85 17.38 38.10
C ASP A 15 -22.47 17.86 36.68
N VAL A 16 -21.59 17.15 35.97
CA VAL A 16 -21.19 17.44 34.58
C VAL A 16 -22.25 16.93 33.62
N GLU A 17 -22.64 17.75 32.63
CA GLU A 17 -23.60 17.34 31.59
C GLU A 17 -23.11 16.07 30.86
N GLU A 18 -24.01 15.10 30.58
CA GLU A 18 -23.65 13.79 30.01
C GLU A 18 -22.84 13.90 28.70
N ASP A 19 -22.98 15.00 27.94
CA ASP A 19 -22.32 15.26 26.65
C ASP A 19 -21.02 16.10 26.75
N ASP A 20 -20.67 16.65 27.92
CA ASP A 20 -19.41 17.40 28.12
C ASP A 20 -18.21 16.49 28.43
N PHE A 21 -17.61 15.91 27.39
CA PHE A 21 -16.47 15.00 27.51
C PHE A 21 -15.13 15.71 27.81
N GLU A 22 -15.10 17.05 27.77
CA GLU A 22 -13.88 17.85 27.98
C GLU A 22 -13.63 18.14 29.48
N SER A 23 -14.62 17.89 30.34
CA SER A 23 -14.54 18.11 31.80
C SER A 23 -14.16 16.84 32.59
N PRO A 24 -13.47 16.97 33.75
CA PRO A 24 -13.15 15.83 34.61
C PRO A 24 -14.39 15.06 35.06
N ARG A 25 -14.33 13.73 34.93
CA ARG A 25 -15.45 12.82 35.21
C ARG A 25 -15.02 11.61 36.02
N LYS A 26 -15.95 11.01 36.77
CA LYS A 26 -15.68 9.80 37.58
C LYS A 26 -15.25 8.61 36.73
N GLU A 27 -15.77 8.50 35.51
CA GLU A 27 -15.47 7.43 34.54
C GLU A 27 -14.00 7.43 34.12
N TRP A 28 -13.30 8.57 34.25
CA TRP A 28 -11.86 8.64 33.95
C TRP A 28 -11.01 7.77 34.88
N VAL A 29 -11.49 7.46 36.09
CA VAL A 29 -10.82 6.49 36.96
C VAL A 29 -10.86 5.09 36.32
N ASN A 30 -11.98 4.73 35.68
CA ASN A 30 -12.10 3.45 34.98
C ASN A 30 -11.20 3.40 33.75
N VAL A 31 -11.12 4.50 32.98
CA VAL A 31 -10.20 4.63 31.83
C VAL A 31 -8.74 4.49 32.28
N LYS A 32 -8.36 5.16 33.37
CA LYS A 32 -7.02 5.05 33.96
C LYS A 32 -6.71 3.62 34.41
N CYS A 33 -7.62 2.97 35.15
CA CYS A 33 -7.43 1.59 35.59
C CYS A 33 -7.36 0.59 34.41
N LEU A 34 -8.10 0.85 33.33
CA LEU A 34 -8.02 0.06 32.11
C LEU A 34 -6.60 0.16 31.50
N ALA A 35 -6.09 1.38 31.35
CA ALA A 35 -4.76 1.62 30.80
C ALA A 35 -3.66 0.95 31.65
N GLU A 36 -3.71 1.13 32.97
CA GLU A 36 -2.77 0.48 33.90
C GLU A 36 -2.83 -1.06 33.79
N THR A 37 -4.03 -1.61 33.69
CA THR A 37 -4.21 -3.07 33.57
C THR A 37 -3.65 -3.59 32.25
N LEU A 38 -3.94 -2.92 31.14
CA LEU A 38 -3.41 -3.28 29.83
C LEU A 38 -1.89 -3.16 29.78
N ALA A 39 -1.32 -2.10 30.35
CA ALA A 39 0.14 -1.92 30.46
C ALA A 39 0.80 -3.06 31.25
N ILE A 40 0.21 -3.46 32.39
CA ILE A 40 0.72 -4.60 33.19
C ILE A 40 0.69 -5.90 32.36
N TYR A 41 -0.39 -6.16 31.63
CA TYR A 41 -0.47 -7.37 30.80
C TYR A 41 0.52 -7.33 29.64
N ASP A 42 0.66 -6.18 28.97
CA ASP A 42 1.59 -6.05 27.86
C ASP A 42 3.03 -6.22 28.34
N ALA A 43 3.42 -5.58 29.44
CA ALA A 43 4.73 -5.75 30.07
C ALA A 43 4.99 -7.20 30.54
N GLN A 44 3.99 -7.90 31.08
CA GLN A 44 4.14 -9.32 31.46
C GLN A 44 4.33 -10.22 30.25
N ILE A 45 3.62 -9.95 29.15
CA ILE A 45 3.77 -10.70 27.90
C ILE A 45 5.15 -10.42 27.31
N GLU A 46 5.59 -9.16 27.29
CA GLU A 46 6.93 -8.78 26.87
C GLU A 46 8.03 -9.41 27.72
N GLU A 47 7.90 -9.46 29.05
CA GLU A 47 8.88 -10.10 29.94
C GLU A 47 8.93 -11.63 29.72
N THR A 48 7.77 -12.24 29.46
CA THR A 48 7.67 -13.65 29.09
C THR A 48 8.33 -13.91 27.72
N GLN A 49 8.19 -12.95 26.81
CA GLN A 49 8.82 -12.92 25.48
C GLN A 49 10.28 -12.42 25.50
N GLN A 50 10.79 -11.80 26.56
CA GLN A 50 12.21 -11.46 26.69
C GLN A 50 13.01 -12.63 27.26
N ASN A 51 12.36 -13.54 28.00
CA ASN A 51 12.91 -14.87 28.31
C ASN A 51 12.82 -15.86 27.12
N GLY A 52 12.23 -15.41 26.01
CA GLY A 52 12.33 -16.00 24.70
C GLY A 52 11.51 -15.20 23.71
N LEU A 53 12.20 -14.47 22.82
CA LEU A 53 11.68 -13.96 21.53
C LEU A 53 10.69 -12.78 21.50
N ALA A 54 11.19 -11.61 21.06
CA ALA A 54 10.53 -10.79 20.04
C ALA A 54 11.43 -9.57 19.71
N ALA A 55 12.32 -9.70 18.72
CA ALA A 55 12.89 -8.53 18.05
C ALA A 55 12.04 -8.27 16.80
N ASP A 56 11.34 -7.13 16.84
CA ASP A 56 10.84 -6.30 15.75
C ASP A 56 10.64 -7.01 14.39
N LEU A 57 9.42 -7.47 14.14
CA LEU A 57 8.98 -7.90 12.80
C LEU A 57 8.76 -6.67 11.91
N ASP A 58 9.85 -6.00 11.54
CA ASP A 58 9.93 -4.97 10.48
C ASP A 58 9.65 -5.56 9.07
N VAL A 59 9.16 -6.80 9.00
CA VAL A 59 8.75 -7.49 7.76
C VAL A 59 7.48 -6.87 7.16
N ALA A 60 6.70 -6.13 7.95
CA ALA A 60 5.47 -5.48 7.50
C ALA A 60 5.71 -4.13 6.80
N ALA A 61 6.84 -3.45 7.03
CA ALA A 61 7.07 -2.10 6.52
C ALA A 61 7.33 -2.02 5.00
N ASP A 62 7.64 -3.16 4.36
CA ASP A 62 7.98 -3.24 2.93
C ASP A 62 7.03 -4.15 2.13
N LEU A 63 5.84 -4.47 2.67
CA LEU A 63 4.73 -4.91 1.82
C LEU A 63 3.97 -3.66 1.31
N PRO A 64 3.81 -3.48 -0.02
CA PRO A 64 2.79 -2.55 -0.49
C PRO A 64 1.43 -3.06 0.01
N GLU A 65 0.74 -2.26 0.83
CA GLU A 65 -0.66 -2.46 1.24
C GLU A 65 -0.97 -3.73 2.07
N ALA A 66 -0.01 -4.31 2.81
CA ALA A 66 -0.45 -5.15 3.93
C ALA A 66 -1.02 -4.22 5.01
N ALA A 67 -2.32 -4.30 5.26
CA ALA A 67 -2.93 -3.70 6.44
C ALA A 67 -2.03 -4.00 7.64
N VAL A 68 -1.55 -2.96 8.32
CA VAL A 68 -0.69 -3.13 9.49
C VAL A 68 -1.44 -4.08 10.43
N PRO A 69 -0.86 -5.24 10.78
CA PRO A 69 -1.57 -6.23 11.57
C PRO A 69 -2.04 -5.59 12.89
N ASP A 70 -3.27 -5.93 13.30
CA ASP A 70 -3.86 -5.47 14.55
C ASP A 70 -2.88 -5.73 15.71
N THR A 71 -2.59 -4.69 16.50
CA THR A 71 -1.74 -4.79 17.70
C THR A 71 -2.43 -5.67 18.75
N ARG A 72 -1.66 -6.25 19.68
CA ARG A 72 -2.24 -7.02 20.81
C ARG A 72 -3.26 -6.19 21.58
N ILE A 73 -2.97 -4.90 21.78
CA ILE A 73 -3.85 -3.94 22.44
C ILE A 73 -5.13 -3.73 21.63
N SER A 74 -5.04 -3.59 20.30
CA SER A 74 -6.23 -3.45 19.46
C SER A 74 -7.15 -4.67 19.53
N LEU A 75 -6.60 -5.89 19.55
CA LEU A 75 -7.36 -7.12 19.74
C LEU A 75 -8.02 -7.18 21.12
N ALA A 76 -7.30 -6.78 22.17
CA ALA A 76 -7.86 -6.69 23.52
C ALA A 76 -9.02 -5.67 23.58
N ALA A 77 -8.83 -4.50 22.98
CA ALA A 77 -9.85 -3.46 22.88
C ALA A 77 -11.09 -3.96 22.14
N GLN A 78 -10.93 -4.76 21.08
CA GLN A 78 -12.06 -5.35 20.36
C GLN A 78 -12.93 -6.25 21.26
N VAL A 79 -12.30 -7.06 22.12
CA VAL A 79 -13.02 -7.91 23.07
C VAL A 79 -13.68 -7.08 24.18
N LEU A 80 -13.00 -6.03 24.64
CA LEU A 80 -13.47 -5.17 25.71
C LEU A 80 -14.61 -4.23 25.29
N TYR A 81 -14.73 -3.92 24.00
CA TYR A 81 -15.76 -3.04 23.45
C TYR A 81 -17.19 -3.44 23.85
N GLU A 82 -17.50 -4.75 23.86
CA GLU A 82 -18.81 -5.27 24.28
C GLU A 82 -18.98 -5.40 25.81
N LYS A 83 -17.91 -5.19 26.58
CA LYS A 83 -17.87 -5.47 28.02
C LYS A 83 -17.73 -4.22 28.88
N LEU A 84 -17.12 -3.15 28.34
CA LEU A 84 -16.85 -1.90 29.04
C LEU A 84 -17.52 -0.74 28.31
N THR A 85 -18.42 -0.05 29.01
CA THR A 85 -19.13 1.13 28.49
C THR A 85 -18.18 2.27 28.16
N GLU A 86 -17.09 2.38 28.91
CA GLU A 86 -16.04 3.38 28.74
C GLU A 86 -15.25 3.17 27.45
N VAL A 87 -15.09 1.92 26.99
CA VAL A 87 -14.46 1.61 25.70
C VAL A 87 -15.42 1.89 24.55
N LYS A 88 -16.71 1.65 24.76
CA LYS A 88 -17.76 1.92 23.76
C LYS A 88 -17.98 3.41 23.51
N THR A 89 -17.81 4.24 24.54
CA THR A 89 -17.96 5.70 24.48
C THR A 89 -16.63 6.32 24.08
N TRP A 90 -16.30 6.27 22.79
CA TRP A 90 -15.00 6.70 22.27
C TRP A 90 -14.77 8.22 22.46
N GLU A 91 -15.84 9.00 22.55
CA GLU A 91 -15.85 10.44 22.85
C GLU A 91 -15.27 10.71 24.25
N LEU A 92 -15.61 9.86 25.22
CA LEU A 92 -15.06 9.91 26.59
C LEU A 92 -13.55 9.63 26.59
N LEU A 93 -13.11 8.63 25.81
CA LEU A 93 -11.69 8.31 25.65
C LEU A 93 -10.93 9.47 25.00
N ALA A 94 -11.48 10.05 23.93
CA ALA A 94 -10.90 11.20 23.25
C ALA A 94 -10.82 12.42 24.18
N GLY A 95 -11.87 12.70 24.94
CA GLY A 95 -11.90 13.77 25.94
C GLY A 95 -10.84 13.59 27.02
N TYR A 96 -10.74 12.39 27.60
CA TYR A 96 -9.70 12.04 28.57
C TYR A 96 -8.28 12.23 28.02
N LEU A 97 -8.04 11.78 26.78
CA LEU A 97 -6.75 11.89 26.10
C LEU A 97 -6.41 13.32 25.71
N LEU A 98 -7.38 14.16 25.36
CA LEU A 98 -7.15 15.56 24.99
C LEU A 98 -7.06 16.50 26.20
N PHE A 99 -7.51 16.05 27.37
CA PHE A 99 -7.47 16.85 28.59
C PHE A 99 -6.03 17.20 29.02
N ASP A 100 -5.86 18.44 29.48
CA ASP A 100 -4.61 18.90 30.08
C ASP A 100 -4.56 18.47 31.56
N HIS A 101 -3.90 17.34 31.82
CA HIS A 101 -3.69 16.80 33.16
C HIS A 101 -2.62 17.57 33.97
N THR A 102 -2.02 18.63 33.42
CA THR A 102 -1.01 19.42 34.14
C THR A 102 -1.68 20.27 35.24
N THR A 103 -1.42 19.93 36.50
CA THR A 103 -1.83 20.76 37.62
C THR A 103 -0.97 22.02 37.69
N SER A 104 -1.30 23.06 36.92
CA SER A 104 -0.58 24.34 36.93
C SER A 104 -0.64 24.99 38.31
N THR A 105 0.51 25.13 38.97
CA THR A 105 0.67 25.74 40.30
C THR A 105 0.51 27.29 40.32
N LYS A 106 -0.01 27.90 39.24
CA LYS A 106 0.04 29.37 39.04
C LYS A 106 -1.31 30.12 39.08
N SER A 107 -2.45 29.48 39.30
CA SER A 107 -3.73 30.20 39.47
C SER A 107 -3.94 30.64 40.93
N LYS A 108 -3.28 31.75 41.32
CA LYS A 108 -3.64 32.50 42.53
C LYS A 108 -4.96 33.25 42.31
N SER A 109 -6.08 32.69 42.76
CA SER A 109 -7.23 33.48 43.21
C SER A 109 -7.68 32.97 44.59
N LYS A 110 -7.89 33.90 45.52
CA LYS A 110 -7.74 33.69 46.96
C LYS A 110 -9.05 33.27 47.66
N SER A 111 -9.98 32.61 46.96
CA SER A 111 -11.33 32.35 47.47
C SER A 111 -11.91 30.93 47.29
N SER A 112 -11.17 29.92 46.81
CA SER A 112 -11.65 28.52 46.71
C SER A 112 -10.64 27.47 47.22
N LEU A 113 -10.07 27.67 48.40
CA LEU A 113 -8.89 26.91 48.86
C LEU A 113 -9.13 25.44 49.29
N GLU A 114 -10.37 24.95 49.45
CA GLU A 114 -10.62 23.55 49.83
C GLU A 114 -11.05 22.65 48.66
N GLY A 115 -11.90 23.14 47.73
CA GLY A 115 -12.30 22.39 46.53
C GLY A 115 -11.20 22.24 45.48
N ASN A 116 -10.34 23.25 45.31
CA ASN A 116 -9.24 23.21 44.32
C ASN A 116 -8.18 22.15 44.64
N THR A 117 -7.99 21.76 45.90
CA THR A 117 -6.99 20.77 46.31
C THR A 117 -7.42 19.33 46.03
N ALA A 118 -8.71 19.06 46.19
CA ALA A 118 -9.33 17.77 45.92
C ALA A 118 -9.37 17.49 44.40
N GLU A 119 -9.87 18.44 43.61
CA GLU A 119 -9.91 18.34 42.15
C GLU A 119 -8.50 18.24 41.54
N ALA A 120 -7.52 18.98 42.06
CA ALA A 120 -6.13 18.86 41.63
C ALA A 120 -5.51 17.51 42.03
N ALA A 121 -5.88 16.94 43.18
CA ALA A 121 -5.44 15.60 43.58
C ALA A 121 -6.05 14.52 42.69
N PHE A 122 -7.33 14.66 42.33
CA PHE A 122 -8.03 13.79 41.37
C PHE A 122 -7.35 13.85 39.99
N LYS A 123 -7.16 15.04 39.42
CA LYS A 123 -6.48 15.24 38.12
C LYS A 123 -5.08 14.61 38.11
N LYS A 124 -4.34 14.74 39.21
CA LYS A 124 -3.02 14.12 39.33
C LYS A 124 -3.08 12.59 39.42
N ALA A 125 -4.05 12.04 40.15
CA ALA A 125 -4.19 10.60 40.32
C ALA A 125 -4.65 9.90 39.03
N VAL A 126 -5.40 10.63 38.20
CA VAL A 126 -6.00 10.14 36.96
C VAL A 126 -5.15 10.51 35.74
N ALA A 127 -4.04 11.22 35.91
CA ALA A 127 -3.14 11.58 34.81
C ALA A 127 -2.50 10.31 34.18
N PRO A 128 -2.59 10.13 32.85
CA PRO A 128 -1.96 9.01 32.18
C PRO A 128 -0.44 9.18 32.07
N THR A 129 0.29 8.07 32.01
CA THR A 129 1.72 8.05 31.62
C THR A 129 1.85 8.04 30.10
N SER A 130 3.05 8.29 29.55
CA SER A 130 3.28 8.24 28.09
C SER A 130 2.95 6.88 27.48
N GLU A 131 3.24 5.78 28.20
CA GLU A 131 2.94 4.41 27.78
C GLU A 131 1.42 4.17 27.77
N GLU A 132 0.74 4.59 28.83
CA GLU A 132 -0.73 4.51 28.91
C GLU A 132 -1.43 5.37 27.86
N GLU A 133 -0.89 6.54 27.51
CA GLU A 133 -1.41 7.36 26.41
C GLU A 133 -1.33 6.62 25.07
N SER A 134 -0.21 5.94 24.76
CA SER A 134 -0.08 5.11 23.55
C SER A 134 -1.10 3.97 23.53
N ILE A 135 -1.21 3.22 24.63
CA ILE A 135 -2.20 2.13 24.79
C ILE A 135 -3.62 2.64 24.58
N LEU A 136 -3.97 3.77 25.20
CA LEU A 136 -5.31 4.34 25.11
C LEU A 136 -5.62 4.88 23.71
N LEU A 137 -4.63 5.36 22.96
CA LEU A 137 -4.82 5.73 21.54
C LEU A 137 -5.14 4.50 20.69
N ASP A 138 -4.48 3.37 20.94
CA ASP A 138 -4.78 2.10 20.26
C ASP A 138 -6.18 1.56 20.62
N VAL A 139 -6.57 1.68 21.89
CA VAL A 139 -7.92 1.36 22.35
C VAL A 139 -8.96 2.27 21.68
N LEU A 140 -8.70 3.58 21.63
CA LEU A 140 -9.55 4.57 20.96
C LEU A 140 -9.72 4.24 19.48
N SER A 141 -8.63 3.93 18.77
CA SER A 141 -8.66 3.53 17.37
C SER A 141 -9.52 2.30 17.12
N SER A 142 -9.41 1.30 17.99
CA SER A 142 -10.21 0.07 17.89
C SER A 142 -11.69 0.32 18.21
N ALA A 143 -11.97 1.16 19.22
CA ALA A 143 -13.32 1.55 19.58
C ALA A 143 -14.04 2.29 18.45
N ILE A 144 -13.36 3.25 17.80
CA ILE A 144 -13.90 3.99 16.66
C ILE A 144 -14.21 3.05 15.49
N LYS A 145 -13.26 2.17 15.14
CA LYS A 145 -13.45 1.17 14.06
C LYS A 145 -14.68 0.30 14.32
N LEU A 146 -14.84 -0.19 15.55
CA LEU A 146 -15.98 -1.04 15.91
C LEU A 146 -17.31 -0.28 15.94
N SER A 147 -17.31 0.96 16.43
CA SER A 147 -18.50 1.83 16.40
C SER A 147 -19.02 2.04 14.98
N LEU A 148 -18.11 2.36 14.05
CA LEU A 148 -18.43 2.54 12.64
C LEU A 148 -18.90 1.23 11.97
N ALA A 149 -18.24 0.11 12.28
CA ALA A 149 -18.60 -1.21 11.76
C ALA A 149 -19.99 -1.69 12.24
N GLN A 150 -20.31 -1.54 13.53
CA GLN A 150 -21.62 -1.94 14.07
C GLN A 150 -22.77 -1.15 13.47
N THR A 151 -22.53 0.14 13.21
CA THR A 151 -23.54 1.00 12.58
C THR A 151 -23.78 0.59 11.12
N SER A 152 -22.77 0.01 10.45
CA SER A 152 -22.90 -0.55 9.08
C SER A 152 -23.55 -1.94 9.02
N GLU A 153 -23.25 -2.83 9.98
CA GLU A 153 -23.84 -4.19 10.05
C GLU A 153 -25.34 -4.14 10.39
N HIS A 154 -25.76 -3.17 11.20
CA HIS A 154 -27.17 -2.95 11.52
C HIS A 154 -28.02 -2.56 10.29
N ASP A 155 -27.40 -2.04 9.22
CA ASP A 155 -28.06 -1.65 7.96
C ASP A 155 -28.47 -2.88 7.10
N ARG A 156 -27.66 -3.94 7.09
CA ARG A 156 -27.92 -5.14 6.27
C ARG A 156 -29.14 -5.95 6.74
N ASN A 157 -29.52 -5.84 8.00
CA ASN A 157 -30.49 -6.74 8.65
C ASN A 157 -31.87 -6.11 8.98
N LYS A 158 -32.14 -4.83 8.69
CA LYS A 158 -33.42 -4.19 9.09
C LYS A 158 -34.09 -3.34 8.00
N ARG A 159 -35.43 -3.22 8.11
CA ARG A 159 -36.33 -2.51 7.19
C ARG A 159 -35.91 -1.04 6.95
N LYS A 160 -36.18 -0.56 5.72
CA LYS A 160 -35.92 0.76 5.08
C LYS A 160 -35.98 2.04 5.93
N GLY A 161 -36.53 2.02 7.16
CA GLY A 161 -36.60 3.17 8.07
C GLY A 161 -35.40 3.33 9.03
N HIS A 162 -34.78 2.22 9.49
CA HIS A 162 -33.61 2.29 10.39
C HIS A 162 -32.29 2.53 9.64
N ARG A 163 -32.29 2.39 8.32
CA ARG A 163 -31.16 2.71 7.44
C ARG A 163 -30.80 4.20 7.46
N ALA A 164 -31.80 5.07 7.58
CA ALA A 164 -31.58 6.52 7.65
C ALA A 164 -30.95 6.95 8.99
N GLU A 165 -31.44 6.39 10.09
CA GLU A 165 -30.94 6.68 11.46
C GLU A 165 -29.49 6.19 11.66
N ALA A 166 -29.16 5.01 11.12
CA ALA A 166 -27.78 4.50 11.15
C ALA A 166 -26.82 5.34 10.29
N ALA A 167 -27.28 5.81 9.12
CA ALA A 167 -26.49 6.71 8.27
C ALA A 167 -26.28 8.08 8.92
N GLU A 168 -27.30 8.64 9.59
CA GLU A 168 -27.19 9.88 10.37
C GLU A 168 -26.19 9.75 11.52
N ALA A 169 -26.20 8.63 12.25
CA ALA A 169 -25.23 8.37 13.31
C ALA A 169 -23.79 8.24 12.78
N GLN A 170 -23.58 7.54 11.66
CA GLN A 170 -22.25 7.47 11.02
C GLN A 170 -21.76 8.85 10.56
N GLN A 171 -22.68 9.68 10.06
CA GLN A 171 -22.38 11.05 9.67
C GLN A 171 -21.95 11.92 10.86
N GLU A 172 -22.66 11.83 11.99
CA GLU A 172 -22.30 12.54 13.22
C GLU A 172 -20.91 12.14 13.72
N THR A 173 -20.64 10.82 13.81
CA THR A 173 -19.32 10.30 14.20
C THR A 173 -18.20 10.80 13.27
N ALA A 174 -18.41 10.79 11.94
CA ALA A 174 -17.40 11.27 10.99
C ALA A 174 -17.09 12.78 11.15
N LEU A 175 -18.11 13.60 11.43
CA LEU A 175 -17.95 15.04 11.66
C LEU A 175 -17.20 15.34 12.96
N GLU A 176 -17.51 14.60 14.02
CA GLU A 176 -16.80 14.72 15.29
C GLU A 176 -15.35 14.29 15.17
N LEU A 177 -15.08 13.16 14.50
CA LEU A 177 -13.72 12.68 14.27
C LEU A 177 -12.87 13.67 13.45
N THR A 178 -13.47 14.35 12.47
CA THR A 178 -12.79 15.43 11.72
C THR A 178 -12.38 16.60 12.61
N SER A 179 -13.03 16.76 13.76
CA SER A 179 -12.66 17.77 14.77
C SER A 179 -11.70 17.23 15.83
N VAL A 180 -11.77 15.93 16.15
CA VAL A 180 -10.95 15.27 17.19
C VAL A 180 -9.56 14.89 16.68
N ILE A 181 -9.45 14.31 15.48
CA ILE A 181 -8.17 13.85 14.92
C ILE A 181 -7.12 14.98 14.85
N PRO A 182 -7.45 16.20 14.36
CA PRO A 182 -6.45 17.28 14.35
C PRO A 182 -6.00 17.68 15.76
N LYS A 183 -6.90 17.66 16.76
CA LYS A 183 -6.53 17.94 18.16
C LYS A 183 -5.58 16.86 18.70
N LEU A 184 -5.84 15.59 18.37
CA LEU A 184 -4.98 14.46 18.77
C LEU A 184 -3.61 14.56 18.10
N LEU A 185 -3.53 14.88 16.81
CA LEU A 185 -2.26 15.07 16.10
C LEU A 185 -1.47 16.28 16.65
N ASN A 186 -2.15 17.33 17.09
CA ASN A 186 -1.48 18.45 17.74
C ASN A 186 -0.87 18.08 19.11
N LYS A 187 -1.55 17.25 19.91
CA LYS A 187 -1.05 16.80 21.23
C LYS A 187 0.00 15.70 21.10
N PHE A 188 -0.30 14.67 20.30
CA PHE A 188 0.45 13.42 20.24
C PHE A 188 1.36 13.31 19.02
N GLY A 189 1.17 14.15 18.00
CA GLY A 189 1.89 13.99 16.75
C GLY A 189 3.40 14.18 16.85
N ALA A 190 3.96 14.69 17.96
CA ALA A 190 5.42 14.88 18.07
C ALA A 190 6.19 13.57 18.18
N GLU A 191 5.58 12.55 18.80
CA GLU A 191 6.17 11.22 18.97
C GLU A 191 5.73 10.31 17.81
N PRO A 192 6.65 9.60 17.13
CA PRO A 192 6.32 8.81 15.94
C PRO A 192 5.28 7.71 16.17
N GLU A 193 5.37 7.02 17.31
CA GLU A 193 4.49 5.90 17.65
C GLU A 193 3.03 6.35 17.73
N THR A 194 2.76 7.37 18.54
CA THR A 194 1.40 7.89 18.75
C THR A 194 0.89 8.66 17.53
N ALA A 195 1.76 9.36 16.79
CA ALA A 195 1.40 10.00 15.52
C ALA A 195 0.88 8.98 14.50
N ALA A 196 1.54 7.83 14.36
CA ALA A 196 1.11 6.78 13.44
C ALA A 196 -0.26 6.19 13.81
N ILE A 197 -0.51 5.96 15.11
CA ILE A 197 -1.81 5.46 15.61
C ILE A 197 -2.93 6.46 15.29
N VAL A 198 -2.69 7.75 15.54
CA VAL A 198 -3.68 8.81 15.29
C VAL A 198 -3.93 9.01 13.79
N LEU A 199 -2.91 8.95 12.95
CA LEU A 199 -3.08 9.05 11.48
C LEU A 199 -3.93 7.91 10.91
N ARG A 200 -3.83 6.70 11.49
CA ARG A 200 -4.66 5.55 11.09
C ARG A 200 -6.16 5.75 11.36
N LEU A 201 -6.52 6.67 12.25
CA LEU A 201 -7.93 7.02 12.49
C LEU A 201 -8.58 7.62 11.25
N GLU A 202 -7.82 8.32 10.41
CA GLU A 202 -8.34 8.94 9.18
C GLU A 202 -8.91 7.89 8.23
N HIS A 203 -8.25 6.73 8.09
CA HIS A 203 -8.72 5.65 7.19
C HIS A 203 -10.03 5.03 7.64
N SER A 204 -10.41 5.23 8.91
CA SER A 204 -11.67 4.72 9.42
C SER A 204 -12.85 5.63 9.03
N LEU A 205 -12.58 6.87 8.59
CA LEU A 205 -13.62 7.80 8.17
C LEU A 205 -14.25 7.37 6.84
N ASN A 206 -15.57 7.32 6.79
CA ASN A 206 -16.26 7.24 5.51
C ASN A 206 -16.34 8.64 4.90
N LEU A 207 -15.53 8.94 3.88
CA LEU A 207 -15.49 10.29 3.32
C LEU A 207 -16.65 10.58 2.35
N ASP A 208 -17.46 9.59 1.96
CA ASP A 208 -18.68 9.81 1.16
C ASP A 208 -19.67 10.73 1.88
N ILE A 209 -19.62 10.75 3.21
CA ILE A 209 -20.43 11.62 4.05
C ILE A 209 -20.17 13.10 3.72
N PHE A 210 -18.92 13.46 3.40
CA PHE A 210 -18.57 14.86 3.11
C PHE A 210 -19.08 15.35 1.75
N GLN A 211 -19.50 14.46 0.85
CA GLN A 211 -20.14 14.85 -0.41
C GLN A 211 -21.49 15.54 -0.19
N GLN A 212 -22.20 15.15 0.87
CA GLN A 212 -23.53 15.68 1.19
C GLN A 212 -23.47 16.99 1.98
N LEU A 213 -22.34 17.26 2.64
CA LEU A 213 -22.16 18.37 3.59
C LEU A 213 -21.21 19.45 3.07
N ARG A 214 -21.48 20.01 1.89
CA ARG A 214 -20.73 21.15 1.29
C ARG A 214 -20.35 22.30 2.25
N GLN A 215 -20.94 22.39 3.44
CA GLN A 215 -20.66 23.38 4.48
C GLN A 215 -19.50 23.01 5.44
N ASP A 216 -19.02 21.76 5.47
CA ASP A 216 -17.99 21.28 6.40
C ASP A 216 -16.59 21.10 5.77
N SER A 217 -16.38 21.58 4.53
CA SER A 217 -15.09 21.45 3.83
C SER A 217 -13.92 22.06 4.59
N SER A 218 -14.15 23.12 5.38
CA SER A 218 -13.11 23.76 6.20
C SER A 218 -12.63 22.88 7.36
N LYS A 219 -13.48 22.00 7.90
CA LYS A 219 -13.06 21.07 8.97
C LYS A 219 -12.15 20.01 8.41
N TYR A 220 -12.51 19.45 7.26
CA TYR A 220 -11.67 18.47 6.59
C TYR A 220 -10.37 19.09 6.06
N GLU A 221 -10.40 20.34 5.60
CA GLU A 221 -9.17 21.08 5.26
C GLU A 221 -8.19 21.18 6.44
N ASN A 222 -8.68 21.47 7.65
CA ASN A 222 -7.83 21.49 8.84
C ASN A 222 -7.22 20.11 9.15
N LEU A 223 -7.97 19.03 8.91
CA LEU A 223 -7.46 17.66 9.03
C LEU A 223 -6.33 17.40 8.03
N LEU A 224 -6.52 17.76 6.75
CA LEU A 224 -5.49 17.63 5.74
C LEU A 224 -4.26 18.50 6.02
N ASP A 225 -4.44 19.70 6.60
CA ASP A 225 -3.33 20.56 7.03
C ASP A 225 -2.49 19.90 8.12
N GLU A 226 -3.14 19.24 9.08
CA GLU A 226 -2.44 18.55 10.15
C GLU A 226 -1.74 17.27 9.64
N ILE A 227 -2.37 16.50 8.74
CA ILE A 227 -1.72 15.36 8.06
C ILE A 227 -0.50 15.82 7.26
N SER A 228 -0.63 16.92 6.52
CA SER A 228 0.47 17.53 5.76
C SER A 228 1.58 18.04 6.68
N THR A 229 1.23 18.54 7.87
CA THR A 229 2.19 18.95 8.91
C THR A 229 2.97 17.75 9.42
N GLN A 230 2.30 16.63 9.75
CA GLN A 230 2.98 15.41 10.17
C GLN A 230 3.89 14.84 9.08
N PHE A 231 3.43 14.82 7.82
CA PHE A 231 4.25 14.39 6.68
C PHE A 231 5.53 15.21 6.52
N ASN A 232 5.45 16.54 6.71
CA ASN A 232 6.64 17.39 6.62
C ASN A 232 7.56 17.25 7.84
N ARG A 233 7.01 17.15 9.05
CA ARG A 233 7.79 17.17 10.31
C ARG A 233 8.56 15.89 10.58
N HIS A 234 8.01 14.73 10.23
CA HIS A 234 8.60 13.43 10.58
C HIS A 234 9.61 12.90 9.57
N ASP A 235 10.53 12.09 10.08
CA ASP A 235 11.47 11.24 9.33
C ASP A 235 11.19 9.73 9.54
N ASP A 236 10.32 9.38 10.49
CA ASP A 236 9.92 7.99 10.73
C ASP A 236 9.10 7.40 9.57
N LYS A 237 9.50 6.19 9.13
CA LYS A 237 8.90 5.49 7.98
C LYS A 237 7.42 5.13 8.20
N ARG A 238 7.03 4.78 9.43
CA ARG A 238 5.66 4.38 9.77
C ARG A 238 4.74 5.58 9.70
N VAL A 239 5.13 6.71 10.32
CA VAL A 239 4.38 7.96 10.25
C VAL A 239 4.19 8.43 8.81
N LEU A 240 5.26 8.43 8.02
CA LEU A 240 5.18 8.82 6.61
C LEU A 240 4.28 7.88 5.80
N SER A 241 4.28 6.58 6.09
CA SER A 241 3.40 5.63 5.42
C SER A 241 1.92 5.83 5.78
N GLU A 242 1.60 6.06 7.04
CA GLU A 242 0.22 6.32 7.49
C GLU A 242 -0.30 7.65 6.94
N ALA A 243 0.51 8.71 6.96
CA ALA A 243 0.17 10.00 6.35
C ALA A 243 -0.04 9.88 4.83
N THR A 244 0.81 9.11 4.14
CA THR A 244 0.66 8.83 2.69
C THR A 244 -0.64 8.10 2.41
N SER A 245 -0.98 7.10 3.24
CA SER A 245 -2.20 6.32 3.09
C SER A 245 -3.44 7.18 3.35
N ALA A 246 -3.38 8.12 4.31
CA ALA A 246 -4.46 9.06 4.57
C ALA A 246 -4.67 10.03 3.39
N LEU A 247 -3.59 10.56 2.82
CA LEU A 247 -3.67 11.41 1.62
C LEU A 247 -4.21 10.64 0.40
N LEU A 248 -3.83 9.36 0.24
CA LEU A 248 -4.34 8.51 -0.83
C LEU A 248 -5.83 8.21 -0.64
N HIS A 249 -6.24 7.89 0.59
CA HIS A 249 -7.63 7.65 0.94
C HIS A 249 -8.50 8.89 0.65
N ALA A 250 -8.06 10.07 1.08
CA ALA A 250 -8.69 11.34 0.77
C ALA A 250 -8.89 11.54 -0.75
N ARG A 251 -7.87 11.20 -1.56
CA ARG A 251 -7.86 11.43 -3.01
C ARG A 251 -8.84 10.54 -3.78
N GLN A 252 -9.33 9.45 -3.18
CA GLN A 252 -10.34 8.59 -3.82
C GLN A 252 -11.70 9.28 -3.98
N TYR A 253 -11.90 10.45 -3.36
CA TYR A 253 -13.15 11.19 -3.36
C TYR A 253 -13.03 12.44 -4.23
N GLU A 254 -13.75 12.45 -5.37
CA GLU A 254 -13.67 13.47 -6.42
C GLU A 254 -13.95 14.90 -5.91
N GLU A 255 -14.88 15.07 -4.98
CA GLU A 255 -15.23 16.40 -4.45
C GLU A 255 -14.12 17.05 -3.62
N LEU A 256 -13.20 16.25 -3.07
CA LEU A 256 -12.06 16.69 -2.29
C LEU A 256 -10.78 16.78 -3.12
N GLU A 257 -10.81 16.35 -4.39
CA GLU A 257 -9.64 16.25 -5.26
C GLU A 257 -8.91 17.60 -5.40
N GLU A 258 -9.62 18.70 -5.67
CA GLU A 258 -9.00 20.02 -5.79
C GLU A 258 -8.29 20.47 -4.49
N LEU A 259 -8.89 20.19 -3.34
CA LEU A 259 -8.33 20.53 -2.03
C LEU A 259 -7.06 19.72 -1.78
N ILE A 260 -7.10 18.42 -2.08
CA ILE A 260 -5.99 17.50 -1.85
C ILE A 260 -4.85 17.78 -2.83
N ASP A 261 -5.14 18.03 -4.10
CA ASP A 261 -4.14 18.38 -5.11
C ASP A 261 -3.41 19.69 -4.75
N SER A 262 -4.11 20.65 -4.13
CA SER A 262 -3.49 21.85 -3.56
C SER A 262 -2.49 21.51 -2.45
N LYS A 263 -2.86 20.65 -1.49
CA LYS A 263 -1.95 20.21 -0.41
C LYS A 263 -0.78 19.39 -0.97
N LEU A 264 -1.03 18.46 -1.88
CA LEU A 264 0.01 17.67 -2.55
C LEU A 264 1.00 18.54 -3.32
N SER A 265 0.54 19.59 -3.97
CA SER A 265 1.40 20.56 -4.66
C SER A 265 2.39 21.24 -3.70
N LEU A 266 1.93 21.62 -2.50
CA LEU A 266 2.79 22.19 -1.46
C LEU A 266 3.80 21.17 -0.91
N LEU A 267 3.38 19.91 -0.71
CA LEU A 267 4.27 18.83 -0.29
C LEU A 267 5.35 18.55 -1.34
N TRP A 268 4.98 18.56 -2.62
CA TRP A 268 5.92 18.46 -3.73
C TRP A 268 6.92 19.62 -3.74
N GLU A 269 6.46 20.85 -3.60
CA GLU A 269 7.35 22.03 -3.56
C GLU A 269 8.38 21.89 -2.42
N ASN A 270 7.95 21.52 -1.22
CA ASN A 270 8.83 21.31 -0.07
C ASN A 270 9.87 20.21 -0.33
N ALA A 271 9.43 19.05 -0.83
CA ALA A 271 10.31 17.91 -1.07
C ALA A 271 11.34 18.17 -2.18
N ILE A 272 10.92 18.84 -3.27
CA ILE A 272 11.82 19.20 -4.39
C ILE A 272 12.80 20.29 -3.97
N ASN A 273 12.36 21.28 -3.18
CA ASN A 273 13.26 22.29 -2.65
C ASN A 273 14.32 21.67 -1.72
N ALA A 274 13.93 20.71 -0.86
CA ALA A 274 14.88 19.98 -0.04
C ALA A 274 15.90 19.20 -0.88
N LEU A 275 15.45 18.47 -1.91
CA LEU A 275 16.35 17.73 -2.82
C LEU A 275 17.34 18.68 -3.54
N ARG A 276 16.86 19.82 -4.04
CA ARG A 276 17.71 20.81 -4.73
C ARG A 276 18.72 21.45 -3.79
N ASN A 277 18.40 21.60 -2.51
CA ASN A 277 19.38 22.08 -1.53
C ASN A 277 20.59 21.15 -1.44
N PHE A 278 20.37 19.82 -1.47
CA PHE A 278 21.47 18.86 -1.51
C PHE A 278 22.32 18.98 -2.79
N ASP A 279 21.68 19.15 -3.96
CA ASP A 279 22.38 19.33 -5.23
C ASP A 279 23.30 20.56 -5.23
N ASN A 280 22.86 21.65 -4.60
CA ASN A 280 23.65 22.87 -4.47
C ASN A 280 24.87 22.70 -3.53
N THR A 281 24.79 21.78 -2.57
CA THR A 281 25.81 21.62 -1.52
C THR A 281 26.73 20.41 -1.74
N CYS A 282 26.29 19.41 -2.49
CA CYS A 282 26.92 18.09 -2.53
C CYS A 282 26.84 17.45 -3.93
N GLU A 283 27.83 16.65 -4.27
CA GLU A 283 27.78 15.83 -5.49
C GLU A 283 26.92 14.57 -5.24
N LEU A 284 25.72 14.55 -5.80
CA LEU A 284 24.71 13.53 -5.52
C LEU A 284 25.01 12.14 -6.11
N SER A 285 25.91 12.02 -7.09
CA SER A 285 26.19 10.77 -7.79
C SER A 285 27.31 9.90 -7.18
N VAL A 286 28.00 10.37 -6.14
CA VAL A 286 29.21 9.71 -5.61
C VAL A 286 28.91 9.03 -4.28
N ARG A 287 29.08 7.71 -4.18
CA ARG A 287 28.98 6.97 -2.90
C ARG A 287 30.13 7.35 -1.96
N GLY A 288 29.88 7.43 -0.65
CA GLY A 288 30.91 7.62 0.38
C GLY A 288 31.38 9.07 0.56
N ASN A 289 30.81 10.04 -0.17
CA ASN A 289 31.14 11.46 -0.01
C ASN A 289 30.32 12.19 1.06
N LEU A 290 29.28 11.54 1.62
CA LEU A 290 28.40 12.10 2.63
C LEU A 290 28.59 11.37 3.96
N ALA A 291 28.51 12.11 5.07
CA ALA A 291 28.47 11.54 6.40
C ALA A 291 27.06 11.03 6.76
N ALA A 292 26.94 10.26 7.84
CA ALA A 292 25.68 9.65 8.28
C ALA A 292 24.50 10.64 8.43
N ALA A 293 24.72 11.82 9.01
CA ALA A 293 23.63 12.79 9.22
C ALA A 293 23.04 13.33 7.89
N PRO A 294 23.85 13.87 6.95
CA PRO A 294 23.36 14.21 5.61
C PRO A 294 22.71 13.05 4.84
N LEU A 295 23.20 11.81 5.02
CA LEU A 295 22.59 10.63 4.40
C LEU A 295 21.19 10.34 4.94
N ARG A 296 20.98 10.44 6.26
CA ARG A 296 19.64 10.28 6.87
C ARG A 296 18.65 11.34 6.38
N GLU A 297 19.09 12.59 6.30
CA GLU A 297 18.26 13.69 5.80
C GLU A 297 17.92 13.51 4.30
N LEU A 298 18.90 13.08 3.49
CA LEU A 298 18.69 12.76 2.08
C LEU A 298 17.74 11.56 1.93
N SER A 299 17.95 10.49 2.70
CA SER A 299 17.09 9.31 2.75
C SER A 299 15.64 9.68 3.03
N THR A 300 15.41 10.50 4.07
CA THR A 300 14.08 11.02 4.43
C THR A 300 13.44 11.83 3.29
N THR A 301 14.23 12.68 2.63
CA THR A 301 13.75 13.49 1.50
C THR A 301 13.32 12.59 0.34
N LEU A 302 14.12 11.57 0.01
CA LEU A 302 13.83 10.64 -1.07
C LEU A 302 12.65 9.71 -0.74
N LEU A 303 12.52 9.29 0.52
CA LEU A 303 11.36 8.56 1.01
C LEU A 303 10.08 9.38 0.77
N LYS A 304 10.06 10.65 1.18
CA LYS A 304 8.92 11.56 0.95
C LYS A 304 8.59 11.70 -0.54
N ILE A 305 9.60 11.91 -1.39
CA ILE A 305 9.42 11.98 -2.85
C ILE A 305 8.81 10.67 -3.40
N SER A 306 9.33 9.51 -2.96
CA SER A 306 8.83 8.21 -3.41
C SER A 306 7.37 7.97 -3.01
N LYS A 307 6.98 8.40 -1.81
CA LYS A 307 5.60 8.32 -1.31
C LYS A 307 4.65 9.24 -2.09
N LEU A 308 5.04 10.50 -2.33
CA LEU A 308 4.25 11.45 -3.13
C LEU A 308 4.05 10.97 -4.58
N ALA A 309 5.10 10.40 -5.20
CA ALA A 309 5.03 9.84 -6.54
C ALA A 309 4.09 8.63 -6.64
N GLY A 310 3.89 7.91 -5.55
CA GLY A 310 2.92 6.82 -5.45
C GLY A 310 1.47 7.28 -5.37
N ILE A 311 1.21 8.48 -4.84
CA ILE A 311 -0.15 9.02 -4.64
C ILE A 311 -0.65 9.77 -5.88
N SER A 312 0.22 10.56 -6.53
CA SER A 312 -0.18 11.58 -7.53
C SER A 312 0.76 11.65 -8.72
N ASP A 313 0.29 12.25 -9.82
CA ASP A 313 1.10 12.49 -11.01
C ASP A 313 2.28 13.41 -10.65
N CYS A 314 3.49 12.88 -10.81
CA CYS A 314 4.73 13.55 -10.42
C CYS A 314 5.47 14.19 -11.60
N LEU A 315 4.93 14.13 -12.82
CA LEU A 315 5.65 14.56 -14.02
C LEU A 315 6.03 16.05 -13.97
N ASP A 316 5.07 16.94 -13.71
CA ASP A 316 5.34 18.38 -13.68
C ASP A 316 6.32 18.76 -12.57
N ALA A 317 6.16 18.15 -11.38
CA ALA A 317 7.05 18.41 -10.23
C ALA A 317 8.49 17.94 -10.50
N LEU A 318 8.66 16.76 -11.11
CA LEU A 318 9.97 16.15 -11.32
C LEU A 318 10.69 16.62 -12.60
N GLU A 319 9.95 17.00 -13.64
CA GLU A 319 10.51 17.54 -14.88
C GLU A 319 10.76 19.06 -14.79
N ALA A 320 10.21 19.74 -13.78
CA ALA A 320 10.49 21.15 -13.55
C ALA A 320 11.98 21.40 -13.31
N THR A 321 12.56 22.31 -14.09
CA THR A 321 13.89 22.86 -13.84
C THR A 321 13.82 23.93 -12.75
N SER A 322 14.93 24.19 -12.05
CA SER A 322 14.97 25.31 -11.11
C SER A 322 14.74 26.64 -11.84
N ARG A 323 14.19 27.61 -11.11
CA ARG A 323 14.13 29.01 -11.54
C ARG A 323 15.43 29.76 -11.22
N SER A 324 16.34 29.15 -10.45
CA SER A 324 17.65 29.71 -10.12
C SER A 324 18.72 29.26 -11.11
N ASP A 325 19.69 30.13 -11.39
CA ASP A 325 20.78 29.88 -12.35
C ASP A 325 21.80 28.81 -11.87
N GLU A 326 21.69 28.33 -10.62
CA GLU A 326 22.70 27.48 -9.96
C GLU A 326 22.49 25.97 -10.17
N SER A 327 21.24 25.50 -10.32
CA SER A 327 20.93 24.09 -10.62
C SER A 327 19.84 24.00 -11.70
N ASN A 328 20.25 23.79 -12.96
CA ASN A 328 19.34 23.72 -14.10
C ASN A 328 18.79 22.31 -14.36
N ALA A 329 19.24 21.30 -13.63
CA ALA A 329 18.83 19.92 -13.85
C ALA A 329 17.39 19.69 -13.34
N PRO A 330 16.53 19.01 -14.11
CA PRO A 330 15.27 18.47 -13.61
C PRO A 330 15.49 17.57 -12.40
N ALA A 331 14.57 17.58 -11.44
CA ALA A 331 14.68 16.75 -10.23
C ALA A 331 14.77 15.24 -10.56
N ILE A 332 14.14 14.79 -11.65
CA ILE A 332 14.26 13.40 -12.11
C ILE A 332 15.70 13.02 -12.52
N GLU A 333 16.48 13.96 -13.06
CA GLU A 333 17.89 13.71 -13.38
C GLU A 333 18.72 13.60 -12.11
N LEU A 334 18.40 14.41 -11.08
CA LEU A 334 19.02 14.31 -9.76
C LEU A 334 18.73 12.94 -9.11
N LEU A 335 17.48 12.50 -9.13
CA LEU A 335 17.08 11.17 -8.64
C LEU A 335 17.84 10.06 -9.39
N SER A 336 17.89 10.14 -10.73
CA SER A 336 18.68 9.21 -11.53
C SER A 336 20.15 9.22 -11.12
N ASN A 337 20.74 10.38 -10.86
CA ASN A 337 22.13 10.50 -10.41
C ASN A 337 22.34 9.89 -9.03
N ILE A 338 21.40 10.03 -8.10
CA ILE A 338 21.47 9.40 -6.77
C ILE A 338 21.49 7.87 -6.88
N VAL A 339 20.79 7.29 -7.85
CA VAL A 339 20.86 5.83 -8.11
C VAL A 339 22.29 5.37 -8.43
N HIS A 340 23.13 6.23 -9.01
CA HIS A 340 24.54 5.90 -9.26
C HIS A 340 25.35 5.64 -7.98
N ARG A 341 24.92 6.16 -6.82
CA ARG A 341 25.51 5.84 -5.50
C ARG A 341 25.37 4.36 -5.14
N GLY A 342 24.52 3.62 -5.86
CA GLY A 342 24.38 2.17 -5.73
C GLY A 342 25.58 1.38 -6.24
N LYS A 343 26.44 2.01 -7.06
CA LYS A 343 27.73 1.42 -7.46
C LYS A 343 28.58 1.22 -6.21
N TYR A 344 28.76 -0.05 -5.86
CA TYR A 344 29.32 -0.46 -4.59
C TYR A 344 30.83 -0.14 -4.52
N GLU A 345 31.17 0.63 -3.50
CA GLU A 345 32.53 0.94 -3.06
C GLU A 345 32.50 0.88 -1.52
N PRO A 346 33.22 -0.08 -0.89
CA PRO A 346 33.05 -0.38 0.54
C PRO A 346 33.24 0.84 1.44
N GLN A 347 32.34 1.04 2.41
CA GLN A 347 32.41 2.07 3.44
C GLN A 347 32.41 1.44 4.85
N GLU A 348 32.19 2.26 5.88
CA GLU A 348 31.85 1.77 7.22
C GLU A 348 30.41 1.22 7.20
N ASP A 349 30.13 0.12 7.90
CA ASP A 349 28.86 -0.61 7.84
C ASP A 349 27.61 0.29 7.98
N GLU A 350 27.61 1.21 8.97
CA GLU A 350 26.51 2.17 9.18
C GLU A 350 26.29 3.10 7.97
N ILE A 351 27.37 3.50 7.30
CA ILE A 351 27.31 4.33 6.09
C ILE A 351 26.82 3.51 4.91
N ASP A 352 27.26 2.26 4.78
CA ASP A 352 26.83 1.38 3.70
C ASP A 352 25.32 1.10 3.75
N ASP A 353 24.76 0.87 4.93
CA ASP A 353 23.31 0.69 5.13
C ASP A 353 22.52 1.95 4.73
N LEU A 354 22.99 3.14 5.15
CA LEU A 354 22.35 4.42 4.82
C LEU A 354 22.44 4.75 3.32
N GLU A 355 23.58 4.45 2.69
CA GLU A 355 23.74 4.60 1.24
C GLU A 355 22.78 3.70 0.46
N ASP A 356 22.64 2.44 0.91
CA ASP A 356 21.76 1.47 0.27
C ASP A 356 20.28 1.86 0.42
N GLU A 357 19.91 2.45 1.57
CA GLU A 357 18.60 3.03 1.81
C GLU A 357 18.32 4.24 0.87
N VAL A 358 19.26 5.19 0.79
CA VAL A 358 19.17 6.35 -0.13
C VAL A 358 18.96 5.90 -1.57
N VAL A 359 19.73 4.93 -2.03
CA VAL A 359 19.62 4.39 -3.40
C VAL A 359 18.28 3.70 -3.60
N SER A 360 17.81 2.92 -2.61
CA SER A 360 16.52 2.23 -2.68
C SER A 360 15.36 3.21 -2.86
N PHE A 361 15.32 4.30 -2.11
CA PHE A 361 14.27 5.31 -2.25
C PHE A 361 14.37 6.09 -3.57
N ALA A 362 15.57 6.40 -4.05
CA ALA A 362 15.76 7.02 -5.37
C ALA A 362 15.28 6.11 -6.51
N ILE A 363 15.55 4.80 -6.42
CA ILE A 363 15.03 3.80 -7.37
C ILE A 363 13.49 3.79 -7.33
N LYS A 364 12.87 3.70 -6.14
CA LYS A 364 11.40 3.72 -5.96
C LYS A 364 10.77 4.98 -6.59
N ALA A 365 11.34 6.17 -6.36
CA ALA A 365 10.87 7.41 -6.95
C ALA A 365 10.96 7.42 -8.49
N CYS A 366 12.08 6.95 -9.05
CA CYS A 366 12.26 6.83 -10.50
C CYS A 366 11.26 5.85 -11.14
N GLN A 367 10.96 4.73 -10.46
CA GLN A 367 9.98 3.75 -10.96
C GLN A 367 8.60 4.38 -11.13
N PHE A 368 8.09 5.08 -10.10
CA PHE A 368 6.81 5.79 -10.20
C PHE A 368 6.82 6.84 -11.32
N TYR A 369 7.90 7.62 -11.44
CA TYR A 369 8.05 8.57 -12.56
C TYR A 369 7.89 7.89 -13.92
N PHE A 370 8.60 6.78 -14.17
CA PHE A 370 8.50 6.10 -15.47
C PHE A 370 7.13 5.46 -15.71
N MET A 371 6.44 5.01 -14.65
CA MET A 371 5.05 4.54 -14.73
C MET A 371 4.11 5.68 -15.16
N TRP A 372 4.18 6.84 -14.49
CA TRP A 372 3.40 8.02 -14.86
C TRP A 372 3.72 8.52 -16.27
N LYS A 373 5.01 8.62 -16.63
CA LYS A 373 5.43 9.05 -17.96
C LYS A 373 4.87 8.12 -19.04
N THR A 374 4.95 6.82 -18.82
CA THR A 374 4.47 5.83 -19.78
C THR A 374 2.95 5.86 -19.91
N ARG A 375 2.21 6.08 -18.82
CA ARG A 375 0.76 6.31 -18.83
C ARG A 375 0.41 7.56 -19.66
N ALA A 376 1.07 8.68 -19.43
CA ALA A 376 0.87 9.93 -20.18
C ALA A 376 1.17 9.75 -21.68
N LEU A 377 2.28 9.08 -22.02
CA LEU A 377 2.62 8.78 -23.42
C LEU A 377 1.59 7.85 -24.08
N THR A 378 1.08 6.86 -23.35
CA THR A 378 0.02 5.98 -23.84
C THR A 378 -1.22 6.79 -24.20
N GLN A 379 -1.66 7.69 -23.30
CA GLN A 379 -2.81 8.56 -23.55
C GLN A 379 -2.59 9.48 -24.76
N LEU A 380 -1.41 10.10 -24.87
CA LEU A 380 -1.05 10.96 -26.00
C LEU A 380 -1.09 10.20 -27.35
N LEU A 381 -0.51 9.00 -27.39
CA LEU A 381 -0.46 8.19 -28.60
C LEU A 381 -1.85 7.69 -29.01
N LEU A 382 -2.69 7.28 -28.05
CA LEU A 382 -4.06 6.87 -28.32
C LEU A 382 -4.94 8.04 -28.79
N ALA A 383 -4.68 9.26 -28.32
CA ALA A 383 -5.31 10.48 -28.82
C ALA A 383 -4.82 10.89 -30.23
N GLY A 384 -3.82 10.20 -30.79
CA GLY A 384 -3.25 10.51 -32.10
C GLY A 384 -2.28 11.69 -32.09
N THR A 385 -1.82 12.11 -30.90
CA THR A 385 -0.84 13.20 -30.73
C THR A 385 0.58 12.63 -30.75
N SER A 386 1.48 13.29 -31.48
CA SER A 386 2.90 12.90 -31.53
C SER A 386 3.72 13.61 -30.47
N ILE A 387 4.71 12.89 -29.92
CA ILE A 387 5.72 13.44 -29.00
C ILE A 387 6.75 14.27 -29.78
N ALA A 388 7.22 15.37 -29.21
CA ALA A 388 8.24 16.21 -29.81
C ALA A 388 9.61 15.48 -29.83
N ASN A 389 10.46 15.72 -30.84
CA ASN A 389 11.72 14.97 -30.95
C ASN A 389 12.68 15.27 -29.79
N ASP A 390 12.72 16.53 -29.33
CA ASP A 390 13.52 16.97 -28.19
C ASP A 390 13.06 16.33 -26.88
N GLU A 391 11.76 16.21 -26.67
CA GLU A 391 11.20 15.49 -25.52
C GLU A 391 11.55 14.00 -25.58
N LEU A 392 11.42 13.38 -26.76
CA LEU A 392 11.78 11.98 -26.98
C LEU A 392 13.27 11.73 -26.72
N ASP A 393 14.14 12.62 -27.21
CA ASP A 393 15.59 12.50 -27.03
C ASP A 393 15.96 12.63 -25.55
N ARG A 394 15.38 13.60 -24.82
CA ARG A 394 15.57 13.76 -23.36
C ARG A 394 15.13 12.51 -22.60
N LEU A 395 13.93 12.01 -22.87
CA LEU A 395 13.41 10.80 -22.23
C LEU A 395 14.30 9.58 -22.53
N SER A 396 14.78 9.45 -23.77
CA SER A 396 15.67 8.36 -24.16
C SER A 396 17.00 8.42 -23.41
N ILE A 397 17.59 9.61 -23.26
CA ILE A 397 18.84 9.83 -22.51
C ILE A 397 18.63 9.51 -21.03
N LEU A 398 17.58 10.06 -20.42
CA LEU A 398 17.25 9.82 -19.01
C LEU A 398 17.06 8.32 -18.73
N ARG A 399 16.27 7.64 -19.57
CA ARG A 399 16.05 6.19 -19.46
C ARG A 399 17.36 5.41 -19.57
N GLN A 400 18.23 5.78 -20.51
CA GLN A 400 19.52 5.11 -20.69
C GLN A 400 20.46 5.35 -19.49
N SER A 401 20.45 6.56 -18.92
CA SER A 401 21.24 6.90 -17.73
C SER A 401 20.77 6.09 -16.53
N TYR A 402 19.46 6.10 -16.24
CA TYR A 402 18.86 5.32 -15.16
C TYR A 402 19.12 3.82 -15.32
N ARG A 403 18.93 3.28 -16.54
CA ARG A 403 19.25 1.87 -16.86
C ARG A 403 20.70 1.54 -16.52
N ARG A 404 21.63 2.39 -16.94
CA ARG A 404 23.07 2.18 -16.68
C ARG A 404 23.37 2.22 -15.18
N HIS A 405 22.79 3.16 -14.42
CA HIS A 405 22.97 3.24 -12.97
C HIS A 405 22.43 2.02 -12.23
N LEU A 406 21.29 1.46 -12.66
CA LEU A 406 20.77 0.20 -12.13
C LEU A 406 21.73 -0.97 -12.38
N ILE A 407 22.28 -1.07 -13.60
CA ILE A 407 23.28 -2.09 -13.95
C ILE A 407 24.52 -1.93 -13.08
N GLU A 408 25.09 -0.72 -13.00
CA GLU A 408 26.25 -0.45 -12.15
C GLU A 408 25.98 -0.79 -10.67
N THR A 409 24.73 -0.61 -10.20
CA THR A 409 24.31 -0.98 -8.84
C THR A 409 24.37 -2.49 -8.61
N PHE A 410 23.76 -3.31 -9.47
CA PHE A 410 23.74 -4.76 -9.25
C PHE A 410 25.01 -5.48 -9.73
N SER A 411 25.78 -4.89 -10.66
CA SER A 411 27.00 -5.50 -11.21
C SER A 411 28.26 -5.25 -10.40
N SER A 412 28.31 -4.19 -9.59
CA SER A 412 29.46 -3.89 -8.73
C SER A 412 29.49 -4.71 -7.44
N ARG A 413 28.39 -5.39 -7.10
CA ARG A 413 28.20 -6.14 -5.85
C ARG A 413 28.54 -7.60 -6.07
N ALA A 414 29.38 -8.16 -5.20
CA ALA A 414 29.68 -9.59 -5.21
C ALA A 414 28.60 -10.40 -4.47
N ALA A 415 28.16 -9.91 -3.31
CA ALA A 415 27.12 -10.53 -2.50
C ALA A 415 25.73 -10.43 -3.16
N ILE A 416 24.82 -11.32 -2.77
CA ILE A 416 23.38 -11.19 -3.07
C ILE A 416 22.72 -10.50 -1.88
N ASP A 417 22.75 -9.17 -1.90
CA ASP A 417 22.06 -8.32 -0.93
C ASP A 417 20.71 -7.83 -1.45
N GLN A 418 19.92 -7.20 -0.58
CA GLN A 418 18.58 -6.73 -0.90
C GLN A 418 18.58 -5.66 -2.00
N LEU A 419 19.56 -4.76 -2.02
CA LEU A 419 19.64 -3.70 -3.02
C LEU A 419 19.99 -4.26 -4.41
N ARG A 420 20.86 -5.27 -4.49
CA ARG A 420 21.19 -5.98 -5.73
C ARG A 420 19.94 -6.63 -6.33
N LEU A 421 19.15 -7.32 -5.49
CA LEU A 421 17.88 -7.92 -5.91
C LEU A 421 16.88 -6.85 -6.35
N PHE A 422 16.75 -5.77 -5.58
CA PHE A 422 15.82 -4.68 -5.85
C PHE A 422 16.17 -3.93 -7.15
N ALA A 423 17.44 -3.61 -7.39
CA ALA A 423 17.91 -2.96 -8.62
C ALA A 423 17.71 -3.87 -9.84
N THR A 424 17.92 -5.18 -9.69
CA THR A 424 17.67 -6.18 -10.75
C THR A 424 16.19 -6.27 -11.12
N GLY A 425 15.31 -6.32 -10.12
CA GLY A 425 13.86 -6.25 -10.32
C GLY A 425 13.44 -4.93 -10.98
N SER A 426 14.03 -3.82 -10.55
CA SER A 426 13.77 -2.48 -11.09
C SER A 426 14.17 -2.32 -12.54
N LEU A 427 15.27 -2.97 -12.96
CA LEU A 427 15.64 -3.05 -14.37
C LEU A 427 14.56 -3.76 -15.18
N CYS A 428 14.06 -4.89 -14.69
CA CYS A 428 12.96 -5.62 -15.35
C CYS A 428 11.71 -4.75 -15.45
N ASP A 429 11.33 -4.07 -14.36
CA ASP A 429 10.17 -3.18 -14.30
C ASP A 429 10.29 -2.00 -15.27
N LEU A 430 11.48 -1.39 -15.40
CA LEU A 430 11.72 -0.34 -16.37
C LEU A 430 11.41 -0.83 -17.80
N HIS A 431 11.96 -1.97 -18.18
CA HIS A 431 11.71 -2.55 -19.50
C HIS A 431 10.25 -2.99 -19.69
N LEU A 432 9.61 -3.55 -18.67
CA LEU A 432 8.20 -3.95 -18.67
C LEU A 432 7.27 -2.75 -18.83
N THR A 433 7.51 -1.69 -18.07
CA THR A 433 6.74 -0.44 -18.12
C THR A 433 6.75 0.09 -19.54
N PHE A 434 7.93 0.29 -20.12
CA PHE A 434 8.04 0.78 -21.50
C PHE A 434 7.52 -0.21 -22.56
N ALA A 435 7.51 -1.52 -22.29
CA ALA A 435 6.94 -2.51 -23.21
C ALA A 435 5.43 -2.31 -23.44
N THR A 436 4.72 -1.69 -22.50
CA THR A 436 3.29 -1.36 -22.64
C THR A 436 3.04 -0.40 -23.81
N LEU A 437 4.03 0.42 -24.20
CA LEU A 437 3.95 1.34 -25.35
C LEU A 437 3.94 0.63 -26.71
N ARG A 438 4.35 -0.65 -26.79
CA ARG A 438 4.44 -1.37 -28.08
C ARG A 438 3.12 -1.38 -28.84
N ARG A 439 2.00 -1.59 -28.13
CA ARG A 439 0.66 -1.60 -28.72
C ARG A 439 0.22 -0.19 -29.15
N PRO A 440 0.21 0.83 -28.27
CA PRO A 440 -0.09 2.21 -28.66
C PRO A 440 0.76 2.73 -29.83
N ILE A 441 2.07 2.44 -29.86
CA ILE A 441 2.95 2.84 -30.97
C ILE A 441 2.52 2.18 -32.29
N LYS A 442 2.16 0.89 -32.25
CA LYS A 442 1.70 0.16 -33.44
C LYS A 442 0.38 0.72 -33.95
N GLU A 443 -0.57 0.99 -33.06
CA GLU A 443 -1.88 1.55 -33.39
C GLU A 443 -1.73 2.97 -33.95
N PHE A 444 -0.86 3.80 -33.36
CA PHE A 444 -0.51 5.14 -33.85
C PHE A 444 0.06 5.13 -35.28
N GLY A 445 0.89 4.12 -35.61
CA GLY A 445 1.48 3.99 -36.95
C GLY A 445 0.57 3.32 -38.00
N SER A 446 -0.49 2.62 -37.59
CA SER A 446 -1.32 1.77 -38.46
C SER A 446 -2.73 2.31 -38.69
N SER A 447 -3.04 3.56 -38.28
CA SER A 447 -4.37 4.13 -38.44
C SER A 447 -4.80 4.14 -39.93
N SER A 448 -6.08 3.93 -40.23
CA SER A 448 -6.59 3.88 -41.61
C SER A 448 -6.78 5.27 -42.24
N ASP A 449 -6.51 6.33 -41.48
CA ASP A 449 -6.74 7.71 -41.90
C ASP A 449 -5.58 8.24 -42.76
N SER A 450 -5.85 9.28 -43.56
CA SER A 450 -4.82 10.00 -44.33
C SER A 450 -3.64 10.53 -43.49
N ARG A 451 -3.82 10.60 -42.16
CA ARG A 451 -2.79 10.94 -41.16
C ARG A 451 -1.72 9.85 -40.99
N ALA A 452 -2.02 8.59 -41.28
CA ALA A 452 -1.12 7.46 -41.08
C ALA A 452 0.17 7.53 -41.89
N ALA A 453 0.10 8.04 -43.12
CA ALA A 453 1.28 8.23 -43.97
C ALA A 453 2.30 9.20 -43.37
N SER A 454 1.84 10.16 -42.55
CA SER A 454 2.70 11.12 -41.83
C SER A 454 3.15 10.62 -40.45
N GLN A 455 2.42 9.67 -39.87
CA GLN A 455 2.66 9.14 -38.51
C GLN A 455 3.57 7.90 -38.50
N ALA A 456 3.59 7.08 -39.57
CA ALA A 456 4.45 5.90 -39.68
C ALA A 456 5.95 6.16 -39.40
N PRO A 457 6.62 7.15 -40.01
CA PRO A 457 8.04 7.41 -39.71
C PRO A 457 8.27 7.92 -38.28
N ARG A 458 7.26 8.52 -37.64
CA ARG A 458 7.33 8.93 -36.23
C ARG A 458 7.15 7.73 -35.29
N ALA A 459 6.23 6.82 -35.61
CA ALA A 459 6.05 5.57 -34.87
C ALA A 459 7.33 4.74 -34.84
N ASP A 460 8.10 4.73 -35.94
CA ASP A 460 9.38 4.04 -36.00
C ASP A 460 10.43 4.64 -35.06
N LYS A 461 10.47 5.98 -34.88
CA LYS A 461 11.35 6.62 -33.90
C LYS A 461 11.01 6.23 -32.47
N LEU A 462 9.72 6.12 -32.15
CA LEU A 462 9.25 5.76 -30.80
C LEU A 462 9.66 4.34 -30.38
N ARG A 463 10.05 3.47 -31.32
CA ARG A 463 10.56 2.13 -31.00
C ARG A 463 11.86 2.16 -30.20
N VAL A 464 12.59 3.28 -30.19
CA VAL A 464 13.73 3.48 -29.28
C VAL A 464 13.31 3.32 -27.81
N LEU A 465 12.05 3.64 -27.50
CA LEU A 465 11.47 3.51 -26.17
C LEU A 465 11.09 2.07 -25.82
N THR A 466 11.11 1.10 -26.73
CA THR A 466 10.69 -0.29 -26.44
C THR A 466 11.85 -1.29 -26.56
N GLN A 467 13.06 -0.87 -26.18
CA GLN A 467 14.27 -1.71 -26.24
C GLN A 467 14.17 -2.92 -25.29
N GLU A 468 14.70 -4.05 -25.76
CA GLU A 468 14.85 -5.29 -24.99
C GLU A 468 16.04 -5.19 -24.02
N ILE A 469 16.08 -6.07 -23.02
CA ILE A 469 17.23 -6.22 -22.12
C ILE A 469 18.41 -6.76 -22.91
N GLU A 470 19.60 -6.19 -22.69
CA GLU A 470 20.81 -6.54 -23.44
C GLU A 470 21.16 -8.02 -23.22
N PRO A 471 21.35 -8.84 -24.27
CA PRO A 471 21.63 -10.28 -24.11
C PRO A 471 22.90 -10.59 -23.31
N GLY A 472 23.83 -9.64 -23.23
CA GLY A 472 25.03 -9.74 -22.42
C GLY A 472 24.78 -9.77 -20.91
N LEU A 473 23.61 -9.29 -20.45
CA LEU A 473 23.22 -9.31 -19.04
C LEU A 473 22.62 -10.65 -18.61
N VAL A 474 22.22 -11.54 -19.54
CA VAL A 474 21.59 -12.83 -19.20
C VAL A 474 22.43 -13.69 -18.25
N PRO A 475 23.75 -13.87 -18.44
CA PRO A 475 24.59 -14.62 -17.49
C PRO A 475 24.59 -14.02 -16.08
N GLU A 476 24.56 -12.69 -15.99
CA GLU A 476 24.53 -11.99 -14.71
C GLU A 476 23.17 -12.13 -14.01
N LEU A 477 22.07 -12.01 -14.76
CA LEU A 477 20.72 -12.27 -14.24
C LEU A 477 20.58 -13.71 -13.72
N ILE A 478 21.22 -14.68 -14.39
CA ILE A 478 21.33 -16.07 -13.92
C ILE A 478 22.12 -16.14 -12.63
N SER A 479 23.30 -15.52 -12.56
CA SER A 479 24.14 -15.50 -11.35
C SER A 479 23.42 -14.90 -10.13
N ILE A 480 22.66 -13.81 -10.32
CA ILE A 480 21.88 -13.19 -9.25
C ILE A 480 20.76 -14.12 -8.77
N PHE A 481 20.07 -14.78 -9.71
CA PHE A 481 19.05 -15.79 -9.38
C PHE A 481 19.66 -17.00 -8.69
N ASP A 482 20.84 -17.46 -9.09
CA ASP A 482 21.53 -18.58 -8.47
C ASP A 482 21.83 -18.32 -7.01
N GLY A 483 22.34 -17.14 -6.68
CA GLY A 483 22.63 -16.80 -5.30
C GLY A 483 21.36 -16.60 -4.46
N ALA A 484 20.29 -16.02 -5.01
CA ALA A 484 18.99 -15.95 -4.33
C ALA A 484 18.39 -17.35 -4.08
N GLU A 485 18.50 -18.25 -5.07
CA GLU A 485 18.06 -19.64 -4.98
C GLU A 485 18.85 -20.40 -3.90
N LYS A 486 20.18 -20.25 -3.89
CA LYS A 486 21.07 -20.85 -2.89
C LYS A 486 20.76 -20.33 -1.48
N GLN A 487 20.59 -19.02 -1.31
CA GLN A 487 20.27 -18.41 -0.01
C GLN A 487 18.97 -18.96 0.58
N TYR A 488 17.89 -19.01 -0.21
CA TYR A 488 16.65 -19.61 0.24
C TYR A 488 16.79 -21.12 0.48
N ALA A 489 17.47 -21.85 -0.41
CA ALA A 489 17.64 -23.28 -0.26
C ALA A 489 18.47 -23.66 0.98
N LYS A 490 19.50 -22.89 1.34
CA LYS A 490 20.28 -23.06 2.58
C LYS A 490 19.37 -22.87 3.80
N LYS A 491 18.64 -21.75 3.87
CA LYS A 491 17.73 -21.42 4.99
C LYS A 491 16.57 -22.41 5.13
N ALA A 492 16.01 -22.88 4.01
CA ALA A 492 14.94 -23.88 3.99
C ALA A 492 15.43 -25.33 4.08
N ARG A 493 16.75 -25.56 4.23
CA ARG A 493 17.40 -26.90 4.28
C ARG A 493 17.09 -27.79 3.06
N LYS A 494 16.99 -27.16 1.89
CA LYS A 494 16.70 -27.77 0.57
C LYS A 494 17.92 -27.74 -0.36
N ASP A 495 19.02 -27.10 0.02
CA ASP A 495 20.29 -26.98 -0.71
C ASP A 495 20.77 -28.30 -1.32
N LYS A 496 20.80 -29.38 -0.53
CA LYS A 496 21.27 -30.71 -0.96
C LYS A 496 20.32 -31.41 -1.94
N THR A 497 19.13 -30.87 -2.12
CA THR A 497 18.10 -31.46 -2.98
C THR A 497 18.06 -30.84 -4.37
N LEU A 498 18.76 -29.72 -4.62
CA LEU A 498 18.72 -29.01 -5.90
C LEU A 498 19.27 -29.88 -7.06
N ASN A 499 18.82 -29.61 -8.29
CA ASN A 499 19.35 -30.28 -9.48
C ASN A 499 20.75 -29.76 -9.83
N GLU A 500 21.61 -30.63 -10.36
CA GLU A 500 22.93 -30.28 -10.89
C GLU A 500 22.82 -29.28 -12.07
N PRO A 501 23.86 -28.44 -12.29
CA PRO A 501 23.91 -27.53 -13.44
C PRO A 501 23.80 -28.27 -14.78
N ALA A 502 23.17 -27.61 -15.76
CA ALA A 502 23.12 -28.16 -17.11
C ALA A 502 24.51 -28.10 -17.79
N GLU A 503 24.75 -28.93 -18.82
CA GLU A 503 26.03 -28.99 -19.53
C GLU A 503 26.43 -27.66 -20.22
N ASP A 504 25.48 -26.76 -20.46
CA ASP A 504 25.69 -25.44 -21.08
C ASP A 504 25.74 -24.27 -20.07
N GLU A 505 25.74 -24.59 -18.78
CA GLU A 505 25.93 -23.66 -17.66
C GLU A 505 27.34 -23.85 -17.11
N ASP A 506 27.98 -22.75 -16.70
CA ASP A 506 29.25 -22.85 -15.99
C ASP A 506 29.03 -23.71 -14.74
N PRO A 507 29.99 -24.57 -14.35
CA PRO A 507 29.92 -25.27 -13.08
C PRO A 507 29.58 -24.25 -12.01
N LEU A 508 28.59 -24.52 -11.16
CA LEU A 508 28.35 -23.69 -9.98
C LEU A 508 29.73 -23.51 -9.35
N ALA A 509 30.18 -22.26 -9.22
CA ALA A 509 31.40 -21.99 -8.52
C ALA A 509 31.29 -22.74 -7.19
N ASP A 510 32.22 -23.68 -6.97
CA ASP A 510 32.49 -24.23 -5.66
C ASP A 510 33.00 -23.04 -4.86
N ASP A 511 32.06 -22.23 -4.39
CA ASP A 511 32.29 -21.22 -3.39
C ASP A 511 32.51 -21.99 -2.07
N GLU A 512 33.59 -22.78 -2.02
CA GLU A 512 34.15 -23.35 -0.78
C GLU A 512 34.52 -22.24 0.22
N ASP A 513 34.48 -20.96 -0.21
CA ASP A 513 34.67 -19.77 0.61
C ASP A 513 33.36 -19.17 1.17
N LEU A 514 32.18 -19.75 0.89
CA LEU A 514 30.91 -19.46 1.60
C LEU A 514 30.58 -20.56 2.63
N GLU A 515 31.61 -21.17 3.21
CA GLU A 515 31.55 -21.68 4.58
C GLU A 515 31.41 -20.48 5.55
N ASP A 516 30.36 -19.67 5.37
CA ASP A 516 29.88 -18.82 6.46
C ASP A 516 29.48 -19.82 7.54
N GLU A 517 30.26 -19.86 8.64
CA GLU A 517 29.83 -20.34 9.95
C GLU A 517 28.33 -20.07 10.03
N ASP A 518 27.50 -21.12 10.07
CA ASP A 518 26.04 -21.04 9.92
C ASP A 518 25.56 -19.68 10.46
N GLU A 519 25.23 -18.70 9.60
CA GLU A 519 24.85 -17.34 10.05
C GLU A 519 23.63 -17.38 11.00
N ASP A 520 22.98 -18.55 11.05
CA ASP A 520 21.89 -18.92 11.93
C ASP A 520 22.34 -19.49 13.30
N GLU A 521 23.64 -19.70 13.55
CA GLU A 521 24.21 -20.12 14.84
C GLU A 521 24.08 -18.97 15.85
N GLY A 522 23.09 -19.10 16.73
CA GLY A 522 22.74 -18.06 17.71
C GLY A 522 21.35 -17.47 17.46
N LEU A 523 20.80 -17.61 16.25
CA LEU A 523 19.43 -17.23 15.98
C LEU A 523 18.43 -18.17 16.65
N THR A 524 17.38 -17.57 17.16
CA THR A 524 16.22 -18.28 17.70
C THR A 524 15.41 -18.96 16.58
N LYS A 525 14.42 -19.81 16.94
CA LYS A 525 13.64 -20.55 15.93
C LYS A 525 12.81 -19.60 15.06
N GLU A 526 12.27 -18.56 15.66
CA GLU A 526 11.40 -17.57 15.06
C GLU A 526 12.20 -16.64 14.16
N GLU A 527 13.40 -16.21 14.57
CA GLU A 527 14.31 -15.44 13.71
C GLU A 527 14.76 -16.24 12.50
N ARG A 528 15.09 -17.52 12.68
CA ARG A 528 15.39 -18.42 11.56
C ARG A 528 14.20 -18.59 10.62
N HIS A 529 13.00 -18.75 11.17
CA HIS A 529 11.78 -18.84 10.35
C HIS A 529 11.48 -17.54 9.61
N ALA A 530 11.64 -16.38 10.26
CA ALA A 530 11.50 -15.08 9.62
C ALA A 530 12.57 -14.86 8.53
N ALA A 531 13.81 -15.31 8.75
CA ALA A 531 14.88 -15.26 7.76
C ALA A 531 14.61 -16.18 6.56
N GLU A 532 14.04 -17.37 6.79
CA GLU A 532 13.56 -18.28 5.75
C GLU A 532 12.46 -17.60 4.91
N LEU A 533 11.43 -17.04 5.56
CA LEU A 533 10.33 -16.35 4.88
C LEU A 533 10.79 -15.12 4.08
N ARG A 534 11.73 -14.33 4.63
CA ARG A 534 12.33 -13.20 3.91
C ARG A 534 13.09 -13.65 2.67
N ALA A 535 13.88 -14.72 2.77
CA ALA A 535 14.60 -15.29 1.63
C ALA A 535 13.63 -15.88 0.58
N GLU A 536 12.55 -16.53 1.02
CA GLU A 536 11.50 -17.03 0.12
C GLU A 536 10.82 -15.89 -0.64
N LYS A 537 10.42 -14.83 0.08
CA LYS A 537 9.81 -13.62 -0.50
C LYS A 537 10.73 -13.02 -1.56
N ALA A 538 12.00 -12.79 -1.21
CA ALA A 538 12.98 -12.19 -2.11
C ALA A 538 13.19 -13.03 -3.39
N LEU A 539 13.32 -14.36 -3.25
CA LEU A 539 13.42 -15.28 -4.39
C LEU A 539 12.16 -15.22 -5.27
N CYS A 540 10.97 -15.30 -4.66
CA CYS A 540 9.70 -15.30 -5.39
C CYS A 540 9.45 -13.97 -6.12
N GLU A 541 9.75 -12.83 -5.49
CA GLU A 541 9.63 -11.50 -6.09
C GLU A 541 10.57 -11.34 -7.28
N LEU A 542 11.87 -11.65 -7.13
CA LEU A 542 12.82 -11.61 -8.24
C LEU A 542 12.35 -12.52 -9.39
N THR A 543 11.92 -13.74 -9.06
CA THR A 543 11.44 -14.71 -10.04
C THR A 543 10.20 -14.19 -10.78
N ALA A 544 9.25 -13.55 -10.08
CA ALA A 544 8.08 -12.96 -10.71
C ALA A 544 8.46 -11.88 -11.73
N LYS A 545 9.46 -11.04 -11.42
CA LYS A 545 9.99 -10.05 -12.37
C LYS A 545 10.58 -10.71 -13.62
N TYR A 546 11.36 -11.78 -13.46
CA TYR A 546 11.92 -12.53 -14.59
C TYR A 546 10.84 -13.20 -15.42
N VAL A 547 9.84 -13.82 -14.78
CA VAL A 547 8.70 -14.45 -15.45
C VAL A 547 7.95 -13.45 -16.32
N LEU A 548 7.68 -12.25 -15.79
CA LEU A 548 7.04 -11.18 -16.55
C LEU A 548 7.91 -10.70 -17.72
N ALA A 549 9.21 -10.49 -17.50
CA ALA A 549 10.14 -10.05 -18.54
C ALA A 549 10.28 -11.09 -19.68
N ILE A 550 10.36 -12.37 -19.35
CA ILE A 550 10.39 -13.47 -20.33
C ILE A 550 9.07 -13.52 -21.11
N SER A 551 7.93 -13.50 -20.40
CA SER A 551 6.59 -13.57 -21.02
C SER A 551 6.32 -12.37 -21.95
N ALA A 552 6.82 -11.19 -21.60
CA ALA A 552 6.75 -9.99 -22.41
C ALA A 552 7.76 -9.97 -23.58
N ASN A 553 8.52 -11.05 -23.80
CA ASN A 553 9.59 -11.12 -24.78
C ASN A 553 10.60 -9.96 -24.64
N LEU A 554 11.01 -9.63 -23.42
CA LEU A 554 11.99 -8.56 -23.13
C LEU A 554 13.40 -9.08 -22.89
N VAL A 555 13.52 -10.32 -22.47
CA VAL A 555 14.80 -11.00 -22.21
C VAL A 555 14.73 -12.40 -22.81
N ASP A 556 15.88 -12.98 -23.12
CA ASP A 556 16.00 -14.42 -23.40
C ASP A 556 15.36 -14.92 -24.73
N ASN A 557 15.09 -14.03 -25.70
CA ASN A 557 14.38 -14.38 -26.95
C ASN A 557 15.25 -14.49 -28.20
N ARG A 558 16.53 -14.09 -28.14
CA ARG A 558 17.40 -13.98 -29.33
C ARG A 558 18.86 -14.33 -29.02
N GLY A 559 19.56 -14.81 -30.03
CA GLY A 559 21.01 -15.06 -29.99
C GLY A 559 21.41 -16.35 -29.26
N SER A 560 22.69 -16.46 -28.90
CA SER A 560 23.26 -17.64 -28.22
C SER A 560 22.77 -17.83 -26.79
N GLN A 561 22.13 -16.81 -26.21
CA GLN A 561 21.61 -16.85 -24.85
C GLN A 561 20.12 -17.17 -24.80
N ALA A 562 19.45 -17.44 -25.93
CA ALA A 562 18.00 -17.64 -25.95
C ALA A 562 17.53 -18.83 -25.09
N SER A 563 16.40 -18.64 -24.41
CA SER A 563 15.78 -19.58 -23.47
C SER A 563 16.67 -20.08 -22.32
N LYS A 564 17.83 -19.46 -22.05
CA LYS A 564 18.72 -19.89 -20.96
C LYS A 564 18.19 -19.47 -19.60
N LEU A 565 17.79 -18.21 -19.45
CA LEU A 565 17.21 -17.72 -18.21
C LEU A 565 15.92 -18.49 -17.87
N ARG A 566 15.05 -18.71 -18.87
CA ARG A 566 13.83 -19.52 -18.74
C ARG A 566 14.13 -20.94 -18.28
N ARG A 567 15.09 -21.63 -18.92
CA ARG A 567 15.48 -22.99 -18.53
C ARG A 567 16.01 -23.04 -17.10
N ARG A 568 16.84 -22.06 -16.73
CA ARG A 568 17.46 -22.00 -15.42
C ARG A 568 16.45 -21.80 -14.28
N VAL A 569 15.50 -20.88 -14.46
CA VAL A 569 14.41 -20.62 -13.50
C VAL A 569 13.52 -21.86 -13.32
N LEU A 570 13.25 -22.59 -14.40
CA LEU A 570 12.39 -23.79 -14.38
C LEU A 570 13.06 -25.02 -13.75
N ARG A 571 14.39 -25.03 -13.63
CA ARG A 571 15.19 -26.21 -13.24
C ARG A 571 14.75 -26.81 -11.91
N ASN A 572 14.51 -25.98 -10.89
CA ASN A 572 14.20 -26.40 -9.52
C ASN A 572 12.73 -26.13 -9.11
N ARG A 573 11.82 -25.91 -10.07
CA ARG A 573 10.42 -25.53 -9.82
C ARG A 573 9.63 -26.41 -8.84
N ALA A 574 9.97 -27.70 -8.75
CA ALA A 574 9.29 -28.64 -7.87
C ALA A 574 9.97 -28.83 -6.50
N LYS A 575 11.11 -28.16 -6.27
CA LYS A 575 11.98 -28.39 -5.10
C LYS A 575 12.00 -27.21 -4.12
N LEU A 576 11.58 -26.03 -4.55
CA LEU A 576 11.66 -24.78 -3.79
C LEU A 576 10.33 -24.37 -3.12
N GLY A 577 9.40 -25.32 -2.93
CA GLY A 577 8.11 -25.05 -2.27
C GLY A 577 6.99 -24.61 -3.23
N ASN A 578 5.79 -24.44 -2.68
CA ASN A 578 4.57 -24.18 -3.46
C ASN A 578 4.54 -22.76 -4.03
N ASN A 579 4.96 -21.75 -3.26
CA ASN A 579 4.94 -20.36 -3.70
C ASN A 579 5.82 -20.18 -4.95
N PHE A 580 7.06 -20.65 -4.91
CA PHE A 580 7.97 -20.61 -6.06
C PHE A 580 7.39 -21.35 -7.27
N LYS A 581 6.80 -22.53 -7.05
CA LYS A 581 6.16 -23.32 -8.11
C LYS A 581 5.04 -22.55 -8.80
N GLU A 582 4.18 -21.86 -8.04
CA GLU A 582 3.08 -21.07 -8.60
C GLU A 582 3.58 -19.85 -9.39
N VAL A 583 4.61 -19.15 -8.90
CA VAL A 583 5.22 -18.02 -9.63
C VAL A 583 5.74 -18.48 -11.01
N VAL A 584 6.47 -19.58 -11.04
CA VAL A 584 7.07 -20.11 -12.27
C VAL A 584 6.02 -20.74 -13.20
N ALA A 585 4.87 -21.18 -12.68
CA ALA A 585 3.79 -21.75 -13.49
C ALA A 585 3.21 -20.78 -14.53
N TYR A 586 3.41 -19.46 -14.35
CA TYR A 586 3.06 -18.46 -15.36
C TYR A 586 3.92 -18.54 -16.64
N LEU A 587 5.04 -19.27 -16.63
CA LEU A 587 5.82 -19.57 -17.84
C LEU A 587 5.30 -20.79 -18.61
N ASP A 588 4.33 -21.54 -18.09
CA ASP A 588 3.72 -22.65 -18.80
C ASP A 588 2.65 -22.09 -19.78
N ASP A 589 2.98 -22.07 -21.08
CA ASP A 589 2.19 -21.48 -22.16
C ASP A 589 0.73 -22.02 -22.26
N GLU A 590 0.46 -23.21 -21.70
CA GLU A 590 -0.88 -23.81 -21.63
C GLU A 590 -1.83 -23.11 -20.65
N LYS A 591 -1.32 -22.46 -19.59
CA LYS A 591 -2.17 -21.72 -18.64
C LYS A 591 -2.47 -20.29 -19.12
N LEU A 592 -1.55 -19.65 -19.85
CA LEU A 592 -1.76 -18.31 -20.42
C LEU A 592 -2.71 -18.31 -21.63
N SER A 593 -2.77 -19.42 -22.36
CA SER A 593 -3.73 -19.61 -23.47
C SER A 593 -5.12 -20.11 -23.02
N ALA A 594 -5.24 -20.57 -21.77
CA ALA A 594 -6.49 -21.04 -21.18
C ALA A 594 -7.19 -19.95 -20.34
N LYS A 595 -7.64 -18.86 -20.99
CA LYS A 595 -8.81 -18.12 -20.48
C LYS A 595 -10.08 -18.97 -20.71
N PRO A 596 -11.12 -18.87 -19.86
CA PRO A 596 -12.28 -19.75 -19.89
C PRO A 596 -13.20 -19.38 -21.06
N GLY A 597 -12.83 -19.79 -22.26
CA GLY A 597 -13.64 -19.70 -23.47
C GLY A 597 -14.07 -21.08 -23.91
N LYS A 598 -15.30 -21.49 -23.55
CA LYS A 598 -16.08 -22.60 -24.12
C LYS A 598 -15.26 -23.80 -24.62
N LYS A 599 -15.10 -24.83 -23.77
CA LYS A 599 -14.91 -26.20 -24.25
C LYS A 599 -16.16 -26.62 -25.03
N MET A 600 -16.12 -26.47 -26.36
CA MET A 600 -17.04 -27.18 -27.25
C MET A 600 -16.76 -28.68 -27.09
N MET A 601 -17.73 -29.39 -26.51
CA MET A 601 -17.75 -30.85 -26.55
C MET A 601 -17.73 -31.33 -28.02
N PRO A 602 -17.03 -32.42 -28.33
CA PRO A 602 -17.11 -33.04 -29.65
C PRO A 602 -18.51 -33.65 -29.85
N PRO A 603 -19.06 -33.63 -31.08
CA PRO A 603 -20.41 -34.09 -31.36
C PRO A 603 -20.48 -35.61 -31.20
N ARG A 604 -21.28 -36.06 -30.23
CA ARG A 604 -21.58 -37.47 -30.03
C ARG A 604 -22.59 -37.89 -31.10
N ALA A 605 -22.13 -38.68 -32.07
CA ALA A 605 -22.97 -39.30 -33.08
C ALA A 605 -24.01 -40.22 -32.42
N ALA A 606 -25.27 -40.02 -32.78
CA ALA A 606 -26.38 -40.88 -32.40
C ALA A 606 -26.33 -42.21 -33.16
N ASN A 607 -26.63 -43.32 -32.48
CA ASN A 607 -27.47 -44.38 -33.04
C ASN A 607 -28.04 -45.31 -31.95
N HIS A 608 -29.34 -45.13 -31.71
CA HIS A 608 -30.41 -46.13 -31.53
C HIS A 608 -30.05 -47.58 -31.13
N ALA A 609 -30.59 -48.07 -30.00
CA ALA A 609 -31.88 -48.80 -29.95
C ALA A 609 -32.00 -49.81 -28.78
N SER A 610 -32.99 -49.53 -27.91
CA SER A 610 -34.05 -50.45 -27.44
C SER A 610 -33.87 -51.40 -26.23
N LYS A 611 -34.93 -51.35 -25.40
CA LYS A 611 -35.47 -52.28 -24.39
C LYS A 611 -34.85 -52.25 -22.98
N ALA A 612 -35.54 -52.40 -21.85
CA ALA A 612 -36.93 -52.29 -21.34
C ALA A 612 -37.00 -53.19 -20.06
N ALA A 613 -37.85 -52.81 -19.09
CA ALA A 613 -38.26 -53.52 -17.83
C ALA A 613 -37.35 -53.25 -16.59
N LEU A 614 -37.83 -52.66 -15.47
CA LEU A 614 -38.76 -53.17 -14.42
C LEU A 614 -38.21 -54.49 -13.80
N SER A 615 -38.07 -54.72 -12.48
CA SER A 615 -38.64 -54.16 -11.24
C SER A 615 -37.94 -54.75 -9.98
N GLU A 616 -38.23 -54.17 -8.80
CA GLU A 616 -38.36 -54.77 -7.43
C GLU A 616 -37.19 -55.43 -6.68
N GLU A 617 -36.76 -54.73 -5.61
CA GLU A 617 -36.73 -55.11 -4.18
C GLU A 617 -36.64 -56.59 -3.75
N PHE A 618 -35.61 -56.93 -2.96
CA PHE A 618 -35.66 -57.99 -1.93
C PHE A 618 -34.65 -57.75 -0.79
N ILE A 619 -35.11 -57.91 0.45
CA ILE A 619 -34.40 -57.79 1.74
C ILE A 619 -34.15 -59.20 2.31
N ALA A 620 -32.97 -59.45 2.88
CA ALA A 620 -32.68 -60.31 4.06
C ALA A 620 -31.15 -60.33 4.26
N ALA A 621 -30.58 -59.80 5.35
CA ALA A 621 -30.45 -60.42 6.68
C ALA A 621 -29.53 -61.66 6.65
N GLU A 622 -28.59 -61.92 7.54
CA GLU A 622 -28.11 -61.33 8.80
C GLU A 622 -26.81 -62.12 9.15
N ASP A 623 -26.21 -61.80 10.30
CA ASP A 623 -25.16 -62.52 11.05
C ASP A 623 -23.68 -62.27 10.69
N ASP A 624 -22.77 -62.10 11.65
CA ASP A 624 -22.80 -61.61 13.04
C ASP A 624 -21.33 -61.63 13.53
N ALA A 625 -21.07 -60.97 14.66
CA ALA A 625 -19.84 -60.82 15.45
C ALA A 625 -19.15 -59.43 15.26
N GLU A 626 -19.44 -58.42 16.09
CA GLU A 626 -19.11 -58.26 17.55
C GLU A 626 -17.60 -58.47 17.78
N ASP A 627 -16.81 -57.66 18.47
CA ASP A 627 -16.90 -56.46 19.33
C ASP A 627 -15.42 -55.97 19.37
N ASP A 628 -15.01 -54.72 19.61
CA ASP A 628 -15.22 -53.94 20.83
C ASP A 628 -14.58 -52.54 20.59
N ASP A 629 -15.41 -51.50 20.56
CA ASP A 629 -15.38 -50.24 21.34
C ASP A 629 -14.03 -49.68 21.90
N ALA A 630 -13.79 -48.36 22.02
CA ALA A 630 -14.62 -47.17 21.83
C ALA A 630 -13.79 -45.87 21.98
N ARG A 631 -14.48 -44.77 21.61
CA ARG A 631 -14.31 -43.33 21.96
C ARG A 631 -13.44 -42.54 20.95
N GLY A 632 -13.96 -41.63 20.13
CA GLY A 632 -15.16 -40.76 20.16
C GLY A 632 -14.66 -39.32 19.95
N GLY A 633 -15.27 -38.36 19.25
CA GLY A 633 -16.47 -38.24 18.45
C GLY A 633 -16.61 -36.73 18.09
N GLY A 634 -17.12 -36.41 16.89
CA GLY A 634 -17.83 -35.16 16.56
C GLY A 634 -17.05 -33.92 16.09
N ALA A 635 -17.10 -33.63 14.78
CA ALA A 635 -17.22 -32.30 14.14
C ALA A 635 -17.23 -32.55 12.62
N ASP A 636 -18.40 -32.58 12.00
CA ASP A 636 -19.08 -31.46 11.34
C ASP A 636 -18.67 -31.27 9.88
N ASP A 637 -19.71 -31.36 9.07
CA ASP A 637 -19.82 -31.29 7.62
C ASP A 637 -19.60 -29.85 7.14
N LEU A 638 -18.48 -29.59 6.47
CA LEU A 638 -18.28 -28.39 5.67
C LEU A 638 -17.91 -28.83 4.25
N SER A 639 -18.95 -28.95 3.43
CA SER A 639 -18.86 -28.98 1.99
C SER A 639 -18.35 -27.62 1.50
N GLU A 640 -17.24 -27.67 0.77
CA GLU A 640 -16.66 -26.57 -0.01
C GLU A 640 -17.60 -26.24 -1.18
N ASP A 641 -18.48 -25.25 -1.00
CA ASP A 641 -19.26 -24.66 -2.09
C ASP A 641 -18.60 -23.37 -2.62
N ASN A 642 -18.37 -23.43 -3.94
CA ASN A 642 -17.86 -22.43 -4.89
C ASN A 642 -18.15 -20.93 -4.57
N ILE A 643 -17.10 -20.13 -4.38
CA ILE A 643 -17.13 -18.67 -4.09
C ILE A 643 -17.07 -17.78 -5.37
N PHE A 644 -17.31 -18.31 -6.57
CA PHE A 644 -17.22 -17.50 -7.80
C PHE A 644 -18.25 -17.85 -8.88
N GLU A 645 -19.55 -17.88 -8.56
CA GLU A 645 -20.59 -17.77 -9.59
C GLU A 645 -21.81 -16.96 -9.11
N ASP A 646 -22.27 -16.08 -10.00
CA ASP A 646 -23.44 -15.17 -9.96
C ASP A 646 -23.39 -13.92 -9.05
N VAL A 647 -22.73 -12.86 -9.55
CA VAL A 647 -23.04 -11.48 -9.12
C VAL A 647 -24.38 -11.09 -9.75
N GLU A 648 -25.44 -11.02 -8.95
CA GLU A 648 -26.70 -10.41 -9.36
C GLU A 648 -26.48 -8.92 -9.67
N PRO A 649 -26.97 -8.39 -10.81
CA PRO A 649 -26.85 -6.98 -11.13
C PRO A 649 -27.64 -6.13 -10.11
N GLU A 650 -27.03 -5.01 -9.71
CA GLU A 650 -27.55 -4.05 -8.74
C GLU A 650 -29.00 -3.61 -9.08
N GLU A 651 -29.89 -3.67 -8.09
CA GLU A 651 -31.30 -3.26 -8.23
C GLU A 651 -31.40 -1.82 -8.73
N GLY A 652 -32.09 -1.60 -9.85
CA GLY A 652 -32.25 -0.29 -10.48
C GLY A 652 -31.25 0.03 -11.60
N SER A 653 -30.27 -0.84 -11.87
CA SER A 653 -29.45 -0.76 -13.07
C SER A 653 -30.29 -0.90 -14.34
N ARG A 654 -29.84 -0.32 -15.46
CA ARG A 654 -30.54 -0.40 -16.76
C ARG A 654 -30.78 -1.85 -17.23
N GLU A 655 -29.94 -2.78 -16.78
CA GLU A 655 -30.04 -4.20 -17.09
C GLU A 655 -31.08 -4.92 -16.20
N ASP A 656 -31.19 -4.55 -14.91
CA ASP A 656 -32.28 -4.97 -14.02
C ASP A 656 -33.65 -4.45 -14.50
N LEU A 657 -33.73 -3.19 -14.94
CA LEU A 657 -34.96 -2.61 -15.52
C LEU A 657 -35.38 -3.27 -16.84
N ARG A 658 -34.42 -3.72 -17.66
CA ARG A 658 -34.69 -4.54 -18.86
C ARG A 658 -35.21 -5.92 -18.50
N ARG A 659 -34.63 -6.60 -17.50
CA ARG A 659 -35.09 -7.92 -17.04
C ARG A 659 -36.50 -7.87 -16.46
N ARG A 660 -36.87 -6.78 -15.81
CA ARG A 660 -38.20 -6.56 -15.23
C ARG A 660 -39.24 -6.08 -16.26
N GLU A 661 -38.92 -6.09 -17.56
CA GLU A 661 -39.79 -5.64 -18.66
C GLU A 661 -40.34 -4.21 -18.45
N LEU A 662 -39.60 -3.36 -17.72
CA LEU A 662 -39.98 -1.98 -17.40
C LEU A 662 -39.44 -0.96 -18.41
N LEU A 663 -38.68 -1.43 -19.41
CA LEU A 663 -38.21 -0.67 -20.55
C LEU A 663 -38.80 -1.30 -21.82
N ASP A 664 -39.75 -0.61 -22.45
CA ASP A 664 -40.26 -1.00 -23.77
C ASP A 664 -39.17 -0.76 -24.82
N GLU A 665 -38.74 -1.83 -25.49
CA GLU A 665 -37.85 -1.74 -26.63
C GLU A 665 -38.68 -1.54 -27.90
N ASP A 666 -38.67 -0.33 -28.46
CA ASP A 666 -38.86 -0.16 -29.90
C ASP A 666 -37.94 0.93 -30.47
N PRO A 667 -37.28 0.68 -31.61
CA PRO A 667 -36.40 1.62 -32.28
C PRO A 667 -37.18 2.45 -33.31
N ILE A 668 -37.07 3.78 -33.26
CA ILE A 668 -37.39 4.62 -34.41
C ILE A 668 -36.07 5.06 -35.04
N GLU A 669 -35.72 4.39 -36.14
CA GLU A 669 -34.97 4.98 -37.23
C GLU A 669 -35.75 6.21 -37.74
N ASP A 670 -35.12 7.38 -37.80
CA ASP A 670 -35.32 8.23 -38.98
C ASP A 670 -34.09 9.09 -39.26
N GLY A 671 -33.65 9.04 -40.50
CA GLY A 671 -32.63 9.89 -41.06
C GLY A 671 -33.21 10.66 -42.24
N GLY A 672 -32.94 11.97 -42.26
CA GLY A 672 -32.74 12.72 -43.50
C GLY A 672 -33.80 13.77 -43.88
N SER A 673 -33.33 15.03 -43.97
CA SER A 673 -33.72 16.11 -44.94
C SER A 673 -35.15 16.69 -44.84
N ASP A 674 -35.44 17.99 -44.91
CA ASP A 674 -34.82 19.12 -45.62
C ASP A 674 -35.25 20.50 -45.05
N GLU A 675 -34.33 21.46 -45.23
CA GLU A 675 -34.45 22.89 -45.60
C GLU A 675 -35.55 23.87 -45.13
N ALA A 676 -35.02 25.07 -44.79
CA ALA A 676 -35.49 26.44 -45.10
C ALA A 676 -36.40 27.19 -44.10
N GLU A 677 -35.86 28.23 -43.44
CA GLU A 677 -35.93 29.65 -43.89
C GLU A 677 -35.45 30.60 -42.77
N ARG A 678 -34.53 31.52 -43.10
CA ARG A 678 -34.30 32.78 -42.36
C ARG A 678 -35.35 33.82 -42.83
N PRO A 679 -35.67 34.85 -42.03
CA PRO A 679 -35.01 36.14 -42.30
C PRO A 679 -34.70 37.01 -41.06
N LEU A 680 -33.85 38.01 -41.34
CA LEU A 680 -33.30 39.09 -40.51
C LEU A 680 -34.33 40.08 -39.93
N ASN A 681 -33.96 40.72 -38.81
CA ASN A 681 -34.07 42.17 -38.50
C ASN A 681 -33.37 42.43 -37.14
N ASP A 682 -32.23 43.12 -37.09
CA ASP A 682 -32.02 44.59 -37.03
C ASP A 682 -32.32 45.25 -35.66
N ILE A 683 -31.23 45.37 -34.88
CA ILE A 683 -30.66 46.58 -34.23
C ILE A 683 -31.61 47.78 -33.96
N LEU A 684 -31.79 48.19 -32.69
CA LEU A 684 -31.38 49.50 -32.10
C LEU A 684 -32.00 49.77 -30.70
N ASP A 685 -31.12 50.17 -29.76
CA ASP A 685 -31.21 51.22 -28.71
C ASP A 685 -30.29 50.82 -27.54
N GLU A 686 -29.05 51.31 -27.38
CA GLU A 686 -28.53 52.67 -27.09
C GLU A 686 -28.57 53.04 -25.59
N VAL A 687 -27.53 53.78 -25.13
CA VAL A 687 -27.40 54.63 -23.89
C VAL A 687 -26.73 53.92 -22.68
N ILE A 688 -25.59 54.31 -22.05
CA ILE A 688 -24.72 55.52 -21.91
C ILE A 688 -23.34 55.01 -21.38
N GLY A 689 -22.15 55.44 -21.85
CA GLY A 689 -21.38 56.66 -21.50
C GLY A 689 -20.39 56.36 -20.34
N ASP A 690 -19.09 56.68 -20.36
CA ASP A 690 -18.25 57.65 -21.08
C ASP A 690 -16.84 57.04 -21.29
#